data_AF-A0A830HDC5-F1
#
_entry.id   AF-A0A830HDC5-F1
#
_cell.length_a   1.000
_cell.length_b   1.000
_cell.length_c   1.000
_cell.angle_alpha   90.00
_cell.angle_beta   90.00
_cell.angle_gamma   90.00
#
_symmetry.space_group_name_H-M   'P 1'
#
loop_
_entity.id
_entity.type
_entity.pdbx_description
1 polymer ?
#
loop_
_entity_poly.entity_id
_entity_poly.type
_entity_poly.pdbx_seq_one_letter_code
_entity_poly.pdbx_strand_id
1 'polypeptide(L)'
;MPVARACRGGAGAGHGGVRLCSVRPSLRFTHSAVSAFSFVRVSAHLPASKPAWMRRGAAFRTAASAKSNAEEATSSTSEVEASEPSPSEQAAASIISELSAPTLVVEDTIEHAGGTLTILKIANATLDTWPDNAQRRLRVWKPPNFDAKKPPMKDGWPCVFLNDGQNLFDDDMSFAPQSWRAGLATAEAIRAGKIPPCVLVGIDHAGERRSFDYLCFPPGTGDGDFRAEAKDWPGGGAEPYCDWVVNELMPLLRTRYGISTAPNHLTFGGSSFGGMVAITMSMRYPDVFGSMIIFSASFWAGEGRYLRDCAGYEGNLPKRMFVGFGKREFTGTRDSNEYNIDFRLVAYIDQYVQVVKDLGLGPDRLYYALEEDMCHTEADWAKMYPRALGFALETVITKSADGEVVVSPAASNLDRGELERLGREMSNQLFFTLPAEMVPGHPATVYFNANCSELLRGKRNPKLHGGYNGWTMDKFSVAMGPCDIPTFDYAEWWSATFTVPKSATQLNAVFSDDVEEEWDNNNGEDYLMTIANPEIEKPISDEVINAFDEEARKLWEKRAKPEHWDDMIFTLPNPIVAGEPCAIYMNPKRSSVLMNVEPITCFGGFNGWTNGNFEIVLRSAPLQQYDVVRWMTNKINVPKDAYDLHLSFADEHKLMHDNNNTDDYILKVQNPEQKRVARTISEIEEQDHAGGKLEIVRLASRPGSTKKAKWKEERMLRVWTPPGYQKDNAPEGGYPVLVMNDGKNLYEDWLAHQGVSWNIGYCAADLIGNGILPPFIVVGIDSPGPFRSQCYLPFPPGCGAHDHRPDAARWPGGDVESYMERIVGEVLPLIQSHWGGSMQREKLALGGASFGGVCSLYTAMKYPDTFSAILAESPSLWSGEGRFLEDMQKHKGEWAEKIFIGSGTREYSGTRDHEWQEIDDLLLHYNQEAVRILEEKGVHQDEGRLAFQIEEGAGHIESAWGHRLRGSLQFLLSHWNDNNHQSNGEQ
;
A
#
# COMPACT_ATOMS: atom_id res chain seq x y z
N MET A 1 31.32 43.55 16.83
CA MET A 1 32.27 43.26 17.92
C MET A 1 32.46 41.75 18.01
N PRO A 2 33.64 41.21 17.65
CA PRO A 2 33.91 39.76 17.55
C PRO A 2 35.07 39.29 18.47
N VAL A 3 35.09 38.00 18.83
CA VAL A 3 36.29 37.23 19.28
C VAL A 3 35.98 35.75 18.95
N ALA A 4 36.59 34.98 18.04
CA ALA A 4 37.97 34.70 17.60
C ALA A 4 38.72 33.61 18.40
N ARG A 5 39.25 32.61 17.64
CA ARG A 5 40.32 31.61 17.88
C ARG A 5 39.93 30.27 18.56
N ALA A 6 40.47 29.10 18.17
CA ALA A 6 41.76 28.82 17.52
C ALA A 6 41.79 27.53 16.66
N CYS A 7 42.59 27.57 15.57
CA CYS A 7 43.14 26.42 14.83
C CYS A 7 44.47 25.92 15.45
N ARG A 8 44.82 24.66 15.14
CA ARG A 8 46.17 24.09 14.82
C ARG A 8 45.91 22.60 14.47
N GLY A 9 46.41 21.97 13.40
CA GLY A 9 47.48 22.25 12.46
C GLY A 9 48.38 21.00 12.37
N GLY A 10 48.53 20.40 11.18
CA GLY A 10 49.45 19.27 10.96
C GLY A 10 49.35 18.68 9.55
N ALA A 11 50.06 19.29 8.60
CA ALA A 11 50.28 18.78 7.24
C ALA A 11 51.57 17.94 7.17
N GLY A 12 51.63 17.00 6.23
CA GLY A 12 52.84 16.29 5.83
C GLY A 12 52.63 15.51 4.54
N ALA A 13 53.04 16.11 3.41
CA ALA A 13 53.03 15.52 2.07
C ALA A 13 54.30 14.68 1.83
N GLY A 14 54.20 13.68 0.94
CA GLY A 14 55.35 12.95 0.39
C GLY A 14 54.97 12.11 -0.84
N HIS A 15 55.39 12.57 -2.02
CA HIS A 15 55.26 11.92 -3.33
C HIS A 15 56.02 10.58 -3.47
N GLY A 16 55.53 9.73 -4.38
CA GLY A 16 56.43 9.01 -5.30
C GLY A 16 56.02 7.59 -5.70
N GLY A 17 55.78 7.37 -7.01
CA GLY A 17 56.33 6.19 -7.71
C GLY A 17 55.36 5.12 -8.19
N VAL A 18 55.07 5.14 -9.49
CA VAL A 18 54.51 4.03 -10.29
C VAL A 18 55.59 2.97 -10.58
N ARG A 19 55.27 1.67 -10.49
CA ARG A 19 55.59 0.63 -11.52
C ARG A 19 55.04 -0.77 -11.21
N LEU A 20 54.53 -1.39 -12.28
CA LEU A 20 54.19 -2.81 -12.43
C LEU A 20 55.39 -3.75 -12.20
N CYS A 21 55.15 -4.95 -11.67
CA CYS A 21 55.29 -6.22 -12.40
C CYS A 21 54.90 -7.45 -11.55
N SER A 22 54.50 -8.48 -12.28
CA SER A 22 54.02 -9.82 -11.91
C SER A 22 54.96 -10.66 -11.04
N VAL A 23 54.39 -11.71 -10.41
CA VAL A 23 54.79 -13.14 -10.53
C VAL A 23 54.12 -13.97 -9.41
N ARG A 24 53.37 -15.03 -9.81
CA ARG A 24 53.01 -16.20 -8.97
C ARG A 24 54.24 -17.11 -8.80
N PRO A 25 54.42 -17.87 -7.70
CA PRO A 25 53.92 -19.25 -7.69
C PRO A 25 53.49 -19.84 -6.33
N SER A 26 52.68 -20.90 -6.49
CA SER A 26 52.23 -22.00 -5.63
C SER A 26 53.09 -22.52 -4.46
N LEU A 27 52.44 -23.02 -3.38
CA LEU A 27 52.43 -24.45 -2.98
C LEU A 27 51.49 -24.75 -1.78
N ARG A 28 51.04 -26.01 -1.73
CA ARG A 28 49.97 -26.66 -0.92
C ARG A 28 50.42 -27.19 0.46
N PHE A 29 49.44 -27.78 1.18
CA PHE A 29 49.42 -28.72 2.34
C PHE A 29 48.96 -28.07 3.67
N THR A 30 48.05 -28.58 4.54
CA THR A 30 47.17 -29.78 4.62
C THR A 30 46.13 -29.61 5.75
N HIS A 31 45.12 -30.50 5.78
CA HIS A 31 44.02 -30.70 6.75
C HIS A 31 44.32 -30.67 8.27
N SER A 32 43.36 -30.19 9.08
CA SER A 32 42.70 -30.78 10.29
C SER A 32 42.03 -29.65 11.10
N ALA A 33 40.89 -29.75 11.82
CA ALA A 33 39.83 -30.73 12.05
C ALA A 33 38.67 -29.92 12.68
N VAL A 34 37.42 -30.15 12.30
CA VAL A 34 36.24 -29.72 13.08
C VAL A 34 35.32 -30.93 13.17
N SER A 35 35.10 -31.33 14.42
CA SER A 35 34.37 -32.50 14.89
C SER A 35 32.87 -32.42 14.66
N ALA A 36 32.30 -33.53 14.20
CA ALA A 36 30.88 -33.82 14.09
C ALA A 36 30.19 -33.96 15.46
N PHE A 37 28.97 -33.42 15.59
CA PHE A 37 27.97 -33.86 16.57
C PHE A 37 26.90 -34.67 15.83
N SER A 38 26.72 -35.90 16.29
CA SER A 38 25.88 -36.94 15.67
C SER A 38 24.39 -36.70 15.89
N PHE A 39 23.61 -36.83 14.81
CA PHE A 39 22.17 -37.08 14.87
C PHE A 39 21.90 -38.40 15.60
N VAL A 40 21.22 -38.35 16.74
CA VAL A 40 20.66 -39.54 17.38
C VAL A 40 19.38 -39.90 16.66
N ARG A 41 19.44 -40.89 15.75
CA ARG A 41 18.27 -41.67 15.34
C ARG A 41 17.84 -42.53 16.52
N VAL A 42 16.68 -42.24 17.11
CA VAL A 42 16.01 -43.18 18.01
C VAL A 42 15.32 -44.24 17.16
N SER A 43 16.00 -45.37 16.95
CA SER A 43 15.34 -46.62 16.56
C SER A 43 14.82 -47.29 17.84
N ALA A 44 13.52 -47.34 18.04
CA ALA A 44 12.90 -48.11 19.11
C ALA A 44 12.43 -49.48 18.58
N HIS A 45 13.07 -50.54 19.04
CA HIS A 45 12.53 -51.89 19.09
C HIS A 45 12.68 -52.36 20.53
N LEU A 46 11.59 -52.29 21.32
CA LEU A 46 11.31 -53.03 22.56
C LEU A 46 9.83 -52.76 22.94
N PRO A 47 9.08 -53.73 23.51
CA PRO A 47 7.62 -53.63 23.64
C PRO A 47 7.24 -52.83 24.89
N ALA A 48 6.76 -51.60 24.72
CA ALA A 48 6.21 -50.80 25.82
C ALA A 48 4.68 -50.91 25.84
N SER A 49 4.12 -51.44 26.92
CA SER A 49 2.69 -51.40 27.19
C SER A 49 2.17 -49.95 27.18
N LYS A 50 1.03 -49.69 26.51
CA LYS A 50 0.40 -48.37 26.39
C LYS A 50 0.33 -47.62 27.74
N PRO A 51 0.68 -46.31 27.82
CA PRO A 51 0.53 -45.50 29.02
C PRO A 51 -0.91 -45.56 29.54
N ALA A 52 -1.10 -45.68 30.86
CA ALA A 52 -2.41 -45.84 31.47
C ALA A 52 -3.39 -44.69 31.11
N TRP A 53 -2.86 -43.48 30.91
CA TRP A 53 -3.64 -42.27 30.64
C TRP A 53 -4.23 -42.15 29.23
N MET A 54 -3.77 -42.99 28.30
CA MET A 54 -4.24 -43.04 26.90
C MET A 54 -5.29 -44.16 26.65
N ARG A 55 -5.74 -44.88 27.69
CA ARG A 55 -6.49 -46.14 27.54
C ARG A 55 -8.03 -46.04 27.46
N ARG A 56 -8.64 -44.87 27.29
CA ARG A 56 -10.11 -44.79 27.13
C ARG A 56 -10.53 -43.83 26.02
N GLY A 57 -11.03 -44.40 24.94
CA GLY A 57 -11.66 -43.70 23.81
C GLY A 57 -12.59 -44.65 23.04
N ALA A 58 -13.50 -45.35 23.72
CA ALA A 58 -14.51 -46.19 23.07
C ALA A 58 -15.67 -46.54 24.02
N ALA A 59 -16.48 -45.56 24.44
CA ALA A 59 -17.84 -45.81 24.96
C ALA A 59 -18.68 -44.51 25.00
N PHE A 60 -18.97 -43.92 23.84
CA PHE A 60 -20.10 -43.00 23.68
C PHE A 60 -21.03 -43.58 22.61
N ARG A 61 -22.02 -44.37 23.02
CA ARG A 61 -23.22 -44.62 22.21
C ARG A 61 -24.38 -43.91 22.92
N THR A 62 -24.94 -42.93 22.22
CA THR A 62 -26.12 -42.16 22.58
C THR A 62 -27.33 -43.06 22.83
N ALA A 63 -27.90 -42.97 24.03
CA ALA A 63 -29.24 -43.44 24.33
C ALA A 63 -30.27 -42.50 23.67
N ALA A 64 -30.55 -42.71 22.37
CA ALA A 64 -31.68 -42.09 21.67
C ALA A 64 -31.99 -42.82 20.35
N SER A 65 -32.35 -44.10 20.41
CA SER A 65 -33.03 -44.81 19.32
C SER A 65 -33.47 -46.19 19.81
N ALA A 66 -34.50 -46.24 20.65
CA ALA A 66 -35.23 -47.46 20.96
C ALA A 66 -36.67 -47.31 20.49
N LYS A 67 -36.89 -47.50 19.18
CA LYS A 67 -38.17 -47.89 18.58
C LYS A 67 -37.95 -48.26 17.11
N SER A 68 -37.46 -49.48 16.87
CA SER A 68 -37.91 -50.35 15.77
C SER A 68 -37.04 -51.59 15.71
N ASN A 69 -37.70 -52.74 15.61
CA ASN A 69 -37.19 -54.05 15.23
C ASN A 69 -36.67 -54.91 16.39
N ALA A 70 -37.63 -55.56 17.05
CA ALA A 70 -37.49 -56.96 17.39
C ALA A 70 -37.35 -57.78 16.11
N GLU A 71 -36.35 -58.65 16.02
CA GLU A 71 -36.46 -60.08 15.67
C GLU A 71 -35.06 -60.73 15.54
N GLU A 72 -35.00 -61.98 16.02
CA GLU A 72 -33.98 -63.04 15.79
C GLU A 72 -32.66 -63.08 16.60
N ALA A 73 -32.68 -63.95 17.64
CA ALA A 73 -31.83 -65.15 17.86
C ALA A 73 -30.28 -65.00 17.92
N THR A 74 -29.47 -65.63 18.80
CA THR A 74 -29.60 -66.64 19.86
C THR A 74 -28.20 -66.86 20.51
N SER A 75 -28.16 -67.17 21.83
CA SER A 75 -27.11 -67.92 22.58
C SER A 75 -25.72 -67.25 22.77
N SER A 76 -24.98 -67.37 23.88
CA SER A 76 -24.97 -68.31 25.01
C SER A 76 -24.25 -67.72 26.27
N THR A 77 -24.87 -67.93 27.43
CA THR A 77 -24.36 -68.22 28.79
C THR A 77 -22.94 -67.80 29.25
N SER A 78 -22.84 -67.10 30.38
CA SER A 78 -22.72 -67.76 31.71
C SER A 78 -22.85 -66.75 32.87
N GLU A 79 -23.75 -67.07 33.80
CA GLU A 79 -24.00 -66.38 35.07
C GLU A 79 -22.98 -66.80 36.14
N VAL A 80 -22.60 -65.85 37.00
CA VAL A 80 -22.16 -66.12 38.37
C VAL A 80 -22.96 -65.16 39.27
N GLU A 81 -23.86 -65.71 40.08
CA GLU A 81 -24.63 -64.97 41.10
C GLU A 81 -23.70 -64.46 42.21
N ALA A 82 -23.88 -63.20 42.62
CA ALA A 82 -23.28 -62.62 43.82
C ALA A 82 -24.37 -62.33 44.86
N SER A 83 -24.12 -62.75 46.10
CA SER A 83 -24.98 -62.63 47.29
C SER A 83 -25.25 -61.18 47.72
N GLU A 84 -26.40 -60.94 48.37
CA GLU A 84 -26.83 -59.62 48.86
C GLU A 84 -25.88 -59.01 49.92
N PRO A 85 -25.66 -57.67 49.91
CA PRO A 85 -24.77 -56.99 50.85
C PRO A 85 -25.38 -56.84 52.25
N SER A 86 -24.49 -56.81 53.24
CA SER A 86 -24.77 -56.72 54.68
C SER A 86 -25.37 -55.37 55.12
N PRO A 87 -25.98 -55.28 56.32
CA PRO A 87 -26.59 -54.03 56.83
C PRO A 87 -25.61 -52.85 56.95
N SER A 88 -24.30 -53.11 57.09
CA SER A 88 -23.27 -52.06 57.06
C SER A 88 -23.05 -51.45 55.67
N GLU A 89 -23.27 -52.23 54.61
CA GLU A 89 -23.21 -51.74 53.21
C GLU A 89 -24.48 -50.94 52.86
N GLN A 90 -25.62 -51.29 53.44
CA GLN A 90 -26.86 -50.50 53.32
C GLN A 90 -26.80 -49.19 54.13
N ALA A 91 -26.08 -49.17 55.26
CA ALA A 91 -25.84 -47.95 56.03
C ALA A 91 -24.86 -46.99 55.31
N ALA A 92 -23.85 -47.52 54.59
CA ALA A 92 -22.98 -46.72 53.73
C ALA A 92 -23.73 -46.13 52.52
N ALA A 93 -24.65 -46.89 51.92
CA ALA A 93 -25.50 -46.42 50.82
C ALA A 93 -26.51 -45.34 51.26
N SER A 94 -26.96 -45.36 52.51
CA SER A 94 -27.86 -44.35 53.09
C SER A 94 -27.17 -43.00 53.31
N ILE A 95 -25.89 -42.97 53.69
CA ILE A 95 -25.13 -41.73 53.90
C ILE A 95 -24.72 -41.07 52.56
N ILE A 96 -24.57 -41.87 51.49
CA ILE A 96 -24.29 -41.36 50.13
C ILE A 96 -25.52 -40.67 49.49
N SER A 97 -26.72 -40.82 50.07
CA SER A 97 -27.96 -40.27 49.51
C SER A 97 -28.26 -38.79 49.86
N GLU A 98 -27.38 -38.09 50.58
CA GLU A 98 -27.53 -36.66 50.92
C GLU A 98 -26.50 -35.70 50.27
N LEU A 99 -25.72 -36.15 49.29
CA LEU A 99 -24.92 -35.21 48.46
C LEU A 99 -25.78 -34.71 47.29
N SER A 100 -26.28 -33.48 47.41
CA SER A 100 -26.97 -32.76 46.32
C SER A 100 -26.08 -32.64 45.07
N ALA A 101 -26.65 -32.83 43.88
CA ALA A 101 -25.92 -32.71 42.60
C ALA A 101 -25.15 -31.38 42.48
N PRO A 102 -24.01 -31.35 41.77
CA PRO A 102 -23.22 -30.14 41.60
C PRO A 102 -24.04 -29.02 40.95
N THR A 103 -23.88 -27.79 41.46
CA THR A 103 -24.62 -26.62 40.97
C THR A 103 -23.71 -25.40 40.76
N LEU A 104 -24.09 -24.53 39.82
CA LEU A 104 -23.41 -23.27 39.54
C LEU A 104 -24.09 -22.12 40.31
N VAL A 105 -23.38 -21.57 41.29
CA VAL A 105 -23.82 -20.42 42.08
C VAL A 105 -23.17 -19.17 41.51
N VAL A 106 -23.97 -18.13 41.25
CA VAL A 106 -23.43 -16.83 40.82
C VAL A 106 -22.86 -16.10 42.02
N GLU A 107 -21.59 -15.73 41.95
CA GLU A 107 -20.95 -14.85 42.95
C GLU A 107 -21.04 -13.39 42.52
N ASP A 108 -20.77 -13.11 41.24
CA ASP A 108 -20.80 -11.75 40.72
C ASP A 108 -21.16 -11.72 39.22
N THR A 109 -21.64 -10.59 38.74
CA THR A 109 -21.90 -10.33 37.33
C THR A 109 -21.61 -8.88 37.00
N ILE A 110 -20.69 -8.67 36.06
CA ILE A 110 -20.25 -7.34 35.63
C ILE A 110 -20.38 -7.19 34.12
N GLU A 111 -20.51 -5.95 33.66
CA GLU A 111 -20.32 -5.63 32.25
C GLU A 111 -18.83 -5.67 31.92
N HIS A 112 -18.50 -6.31 30.80
CA HIS A 112 -17.11 -6.44 30.38
C HIS A 112 -17.03 -6.59 28.86
N ALA A 113 -16.20 -5.78 28.21
CA ALA A 113 -15.96 -5.81 26.75
C ALA A 113 -17.26 -5.74 25.90
N GLY A 114 -18.24 -4.95 26.33
CA GLY A 114 -19.54 -4.83 25.65
C GLY A 114 -20.45 -6.07 25.78
N GLY A 115 -20.02 -7.08 26.54
CA GLY A 115 -20.80 -8.25 26.94
C GLY A 115 -20.98 -8.32 28.45
N THR A 116 -21.29 -9.51 28.97
CA THR A 116 -21.47 -9.74 30.40
C THR A 116 -20.53 -10.83 30.89
N LEU A 117 -19.70 -10.51 31.88
CA LEU A 117 -18.85 -11.47 32.58
C LEU A 117 -19.54 -11.90 33.89
N THR A 118 -19.77 -13.20 34.04
CA THR A 118 -20.36 -13.79 35.25
C THR A 118 -19.32 -14.64 35.96
N ILE A 119 -19.03 -14.33 37.23
CA ILE A 119 -18.18 -15.13 38.10
C ILE A 119 -19.08 -16.13 38.83
N LEU A 120 -18.80 -17.41 38.63
CA LEU A 120 -19.54 -18.53 39.21
C LEU A 120 -18.65 -19.30 40.17
N LYS A 121 -19.26 -19.85 41.21
CA LYS A 121 -18.68 -20.86 42.08
C LYS A 121 -19.43 -22.16 41.91
N ILE A 122 -18.69 -23.27 41.95
CA ILE A 122 -19.27 -24.61 41.88
C ILE A 122 -19.54 -25.08 43.31
N ALA A 123 -20.82 -25.30 43.63
CA ALA A 123 -21.26 -25.83 44.91
C ALA A 123 -21.59 -27.31 44.79
N ASN A 124 -21.31 -28.09 45.85
CA ASN A 124 -21.61 -29.53 45.95
C ASN A 124 -20.99 -30.38 44.81
N ALA A 125 -19.76 -30.06 44.42
CA ALA A 125 -19.01 -30.82 43.42
C ALA A 125 -18.75 -32.25 43.90
N THR A 126 -19.10 -33.24 43.07
CA THR A 126 -18.88 -34.68 43.27
C THR A 126 -17.42 -35.08 43.01
N LEU A 127 -16.49 -34.41 43.69
CA LEU A 127 -15.09 -34.81 43.72
C LEU A 127 -14.72 -35.21 45.15
N ASP A 128 -15.13 -36.42 45.54
CA ASP A 128 -14.83 -37.08 46.83
C ASP A 128 -13.31 -37.30 47.09
N THR A 129 -12.43 -36.72 46.27
CA THR A 129 -10.96 -36.79 46.42
C THR A 129 -10.31 -35.42 46.60
N TRP A 130 -11.09 -34.34 46.70
CA TRP A 130 -10.58 -32.99 46.95
C TRP A 130 -10.67 -32.68 48.45
N PRO A 131 -9.63 -32.10 49.09
CA PRO A 131 -9.79 -31.57 50.44
C PRO A 131 -10.85 -30.46 50.43
N ASP A 132 -11.68 -30.41 51.49
CA ASP A 132 -12.93 -29.63 51.66
C ASP A 132 -12.89 -28.12 51.31
N ASN A 133 -11.73 -27.55 50.94
CA ASN A 133 -11.52 -26.12 50.75
C ASN A 133 -11.13 -25.67 49.33
N ALA A 134 -11.02 -26.55 48.33
CA ALA A 134 -10.69 -26.14 46.95
C ALA A 134 -11.94 -25.65 46.19
N GLN A 135 -12.44 -24.45 46.52
CA GLN A 135 -13.54 -23.83 45.80
C GLN A 135 -13.08 -23.32 44.43
N ARG A 136 -13.47 -24.00 43.34
CA ARG A 136 -13.12 -23.59 41.97
C ARG A 136 -14.14 -22.60 41.41
N ARG A 137 -13.64 -21.48 40.88
CA ARG A 137 -14.44 -20.46 40.18
C ARG A 137 -14.42 -20.67 38.66
N LEU A 138 -15.48 -20.21 38.02
CA LEU A 138 -15.58 -20.09 36.58
C LEU A 138 -15.87 -18.64 36.24
N ARG A 139 -15.32 -18.19 35.12
CA ARG A 139 -15.53 -16.86 34.57
C ARG A 139 -16.16 -17.01 33.20
N VAL A 140 -17.46 -16.78 33.13
CA VAL A 140 -18.24 -16.99 31.91
C VAL A 140 -18.58 -15.66 31.29
N TRP A 141 -17.92 -15.34 30.18
CA TRP A 141 -18.23 -14.16 29.38
C TRP A 141 -19.21 -14.51 28.27
N LYS A 142 -20.22 -13.66 28.14
CA LYS A 142 -21.29 -13.77 27.13
C LYS A 142 -21.25 -12.54 26.24
N PRO A 143 -21.44 -12.72 24.92
CA PRO A 143 -21.49 -11.61 24.00
C PRO A 143 -22.75 -10.77 24.21
N PRO A 144 -22.77 -9.51 23.72
CA PRO A 144 -23.99 -8.72 23.70
C PRO A 144 -25.12 -9.47 22.98
N ASN A 145 -26.35 -9.31 23.48
CA ASN A 145 -27.57 -9.99 22.99
C ASN A 145 -27.59 -11.52 23.17
N PHE A 146 -26.77 -12.08 24.07
CA PHE A 146 -26.83 -13.49 24.41
C PHE A 146 -28.20 -13.93 24.94
N ASP A 147 -28.79 -14.96 24.32
CA ASP A 147 -29.98 -15.66 24.77
C ASP A 147 -29.74 -17.18 24.67
N ALA A 148 -29.73 -17.86 25.81
CA ALA A 148 -29.50 -19.30 25.89
C ALA A 148 -30.55 -20.13 25.11
N LYS A 149 -31.74 -19.56 24.85
CA LYS A 149 -32.81 -20.21 24.08
C LYS A 149 -32.74 -19.92 22.58
N LYS A 150 -31.88 -18.99 22.14
CA LYS A 150 -31.72 -18.58 20.74
C LYS A 150 -30.25 -18.62 20.33
N PRO A 151 -29.63 -19.81 20.28
CA PRO A 151 -28.25 -19.94 19.86
C PRO A 151 -28.07 -19.56 18.37
N PRO A 152 -26.90 -19.03 17.99
CA PRO A 152 -26.60 -18.71 16.59
C PRO A 152 -26.45 -19.96 15.71
N MET A 153 -26.24 -21.14 16.31
CA MET A 153 -26.13 -22.42 15.63
C MET A 153 -27.22 -23.38 16.10
N LYS A 154 -27.64 -24.30 15.22
CA LYS A 154 -28.65 -25.32 15.52
C LYS A 154 -28.31 -26.17 16.74
N ASP A 155 -27.02 -26.47 16.92
CA ASP A 155 -26.54 -27.38 17.98
C ASP A 155 -26.21 -26.66 19.30
N GLY A 156 -26.40 -25.34 19.39
CA GLY A 156 -26.14 -24.52 20.58
C GLY A 156 -25.08 -23.43 20.38
N TRP A 157 -24.75 -22.68 21.44
CA TRP A 157 -23.75 -21.61 21.39
C TRP A 157 -22.33 -22.17 21.23
N PRO A 158 -21.53 -21.71 20.24
CA PRO A 158 -20.10 -22.00 20.21
C PRO A 158 -19.44 -21.59 21.52
N CYS A 159 -18.50 -22.40 22.01
CA CYS A 159 -17.92 -22.20 23.34
C CYS A 159 -16.40 -22.44 23.33
N VAL A 160 -15.68 -21.50 23.93
CA VAL A 160 -14.23 -21.54 24.09
C VAL A 160 -13.92 -21.72 25.58
N PHE A 161 -13.21 -22.78 25.92
CA PHE A 161 -12.78 -23.10 27.28
C PHE A 161 -11.29 -22.80 27.40
N LEU A 162 -10.94 -21.92 28.35
CA LEU A 162 -9.55 -21.56 28.61
C LEU A 162 -9.22 -21.79 30.09
N ASN A 163 -8.09 -22.45 30.33
CA ASN A 163 -7.53 -22.62 31.66
C ASN A 163 -6.95 -21.31 32.21
N ASP A 164 -6.67 -21.28 33.51
CA ASP A 164 -6.19 -20.08 34.22
C ASP A 164 -7.15 -18.88 34.10
N GLY A 165 -8.44 -19.14 34.30
CA GLY A 165 -9.54 -18.20 34.12
C GLY A 165 -9.31 -16.81 34.74
N GLN A 166 -8.66 -16.76 35.90
CA GLN A 166 -8.38 -15.51 36.61
C GLN A 166 -7.49 -14.53 35.82
N ASN A 167 -6.71 -15.01 34.85
CA ASN A 167 -5.82 -14.17 34.03
C ASN A 167 -6.42 -13.76 32.69
N LEU A 168 -7.66 -14.16 32.36
CA LEU A 168 -8.15 -14.05 30.99
C LEU A 168 -8.78 -12.71 30.64
N PHE A 169 -9.40 -12.01 31.60
CA PHE A 169 -10.35 -10.94 31.28
C PHE A 169 -9.84 -9.55 31.58
N ASP A 170 -9.50 -9.28 32.84
CA ASP A 170 -9.13 -7.96 33.32
C ASP A 170 -7.81 -8.02 34.10
N ASP A 171 -7.01 -6.98 34.00
CA ASP A 171 -5.70 -6.88 34.63
C ASP A 171 -5.85 -6.84 36.16
N ASP A 172 -6.90 -6.17 36.66
CA ASP A 172 -7.23 -6.10 38.08
C ASP A 172 -7.62 -7.46 38.69
N MET A 173 -7.93 -8.45 37.85
CA MET A 173 -8.30 -9.82 38.25
C MET A 173 -7.17 -10.82 38.05
N SER A 174 -6.14 -10.46 37.26
CA SER A 174 -5.01 -11.30 36.92
C SER A 174 -4.04 -11.41 38.10
N PHE A 175 -3.41 -12.57 38.27
CA PHE A 175 -2.28 -12.66 39.21
C PHE A 175 -1.01 -12.01 38.64
N ALA A 176 -0.95 -11.81 37.33
CA ALA A 176 0.16 -11.19 36.62
C ALA A 176 -0.14 -9.71 36.33
N PRO A 177 0.88 -8.90 35.97
CA PRO A 177 0.69 -7.47 35.70
C PRO A 177 -0.29 -7.15 34.55
N GLN A 178 -0.56 -8.13 33.68
CA GLN A 178 -1.49 -8.02 32.56
C GLN A 178 -2.28 -9.34 32.41
N SER A 179 -3.47 -9.24 31.84
CA SER A 179 -4.35 -10.36 31.47
C SER A 179 -4.25 -10.68 29.97
N TRP A 180 -4.92 -11.74 29.52
CA TRP A 180 -5.04 -12.07 28.08
C TRP A 180 -5.93 -11.08 27.33
N ARG A 181 -6.73 -10.29 28.06
CA ARG A 181 -7.80 -9.45 27.49
C ARG A 181 -8.71 -10.25 26.55
N ALA A 182 -8.93 -11.53 26.86
CA ALA A 182 -9.61 -12.50 26.02
C ALA A 182 -11.07 -12.11 25.76
N GLY A 183 -11.75 -11.52 26.76
CA GLY A 183 -13.09 -10.97 26.58
C GLY A 183 -13.14 -9.84 25.55
N LEU A 184 -12.15 -8.92 25.60
CA LEU A 184 -12.03 -7.81 24.65
C LEU A 184 -11.71 -8.30 23.23
N ALA A 185 -10.68 -9.14 23.08
CA ALA A 185 -10.30 -9.70 21.79
C ALA A 185 -11.43 -10.50 21.13
N THR A 186 -12.18 -11.27 21.93
CA THR A 186 -13.35 -12.03 21.45
C THR A 186 -14.46 -11.08 20.99
N ALA A 187 -14.79 -10.06 21.78
CA ALA A 187 -15.81 -9.07 21.42
C ALA A 187 -15.47 -8.30 20.15
N GLU A 188 -14.21 -7.92 19.97
CA GLU A 188 -13.71 -7.24 18.77
C GLU A 188 -13.79 -8.15 17.54
N ALA A 189 -13.36 -9.40 17.66
CA ALA A 189 -13.44 -10.37 16.58
C ALA A 189 -14.90 -10.66 16.16
N ILE A 190 -15.84 -10.72 17.12
CA ILE A 190 -17.27 -10.84 16.84
C ILE A 190 -17.78 -9.58 16.13
N ARG A 191 -17.46 -8.38 16.64
CA ARG A 191 -17.91 -7.10 16.06
C ARG A 191 -17.39 -6.90 14.64
N ALA A 192 -16.17 -7.36 14.37
CA ALA A 192 -15.55 -7.32 13.05
C ALA A 192 -16.04 -8.44 12.10
N GLY A 193 -16.94 -9.31 12.55
CA GLY A 193 -17.43 -10.44 11.75
C GLY A 193 -16.39 -11.52 11.45
N LYS A 194 -15.25 -11.52 12.16
CA LYS A 194 -14.15 -12.48 11.97
C LYS A 194 -14.44 -13.85 12.57
N ILE A 195 -15.25 -13.90 13.62
CA ILE A 195 -15.71 -15.13 14.29
C ILE A 195 -17.21 -15.02 14.59
N PRO A 196 -17.94 -16.14 14.69
CA PRO A 196 -19.33 -16.10 15.13
C PRO A 196 -19.43 -15.76 16.63
N PRO A 197 -20.58 -15.22 17.08
CA PRO A 197 -20.85 -15.03 18.50
C PRO A 197 -20.65 -16.34 19.29
N CYS A 198 -19.83 -16.28 20.34
CA CYS A 198 -19.46 -17.44 21.16
C CYS A 198 -19.44 -17.09 22.65
N VAL A 199 -19.54 -18.12 23.50
CA VAL A 199 -19.40 -18.03 24.96
C VAL A 199 -17.94 -18.35 25.32
N LEU A 200 -17.33 -17.53 26.17
CA LEU A 200 -15.98 -17.78 26.68
C LEU A 200 -16.05 -18.23 28.14
N VAL A 201 -15.41 -19.36 28.46
CA VAL A 201 -15.39 -19.97 29.79
C VAL A 201 -13.96 -20.05 30.27
N GLY A 202 -13.60 -19.17 31.21
CA GLY A 202 -12.37 -19.25 31.98
C GLY A 202 -12.54 -20.18 33.18
N ILE A 203 -11.63 -21.16 33.33
CA ILE A 203 -11.60 -22.06 34.48
C ILE A 203 -10.47 -21.63 35.41
N ASP A 204 -10.79 -21.04 36.57
CA ASP A 204 -9.77 -20.63 37.52
C ASP A 204 -8.99 -21.86 38.02
N HIS A 205 -7.68 -21.72 38.19
CA HIS A 205 -6.88 -22.81 38.76
C HIS A 205 -7.10 -22.95 40.27
N ALA A 206 -6.82 -24.14 40.81
CA ALA A 206 -7.05 -24.45 42.23
C ALA A 206 -5.87 -24.04 43.15
N GLY A 207 -5.31 -22.84 42.95
CA GLY A 207 -4.14 -22.36 43.74
C GLY A 207 -2.94 -23.32 43.66
N GLU A 208 -2.44 -23.77 44.82
CA GLU A 208 -1.30 -24.69 44.95
C GLU A 208 -1.51 -26.04 44.24
N ARG A 209 -2.75 -26.44 43.96
CA ARG A 209 -3.08 -27.66 43.19
C ARG A 209 -2.96 -27.49 41.68
N ARG A 210 -2.65 -26.30 41.15
CA ARG A 210 -2.59 -26.03 39.71
C ARG A 210 -1.71 -27.05 38.96
N SER A 211 -0.52 -27.35 39.48
CA SER A 211 0.39 -28.33 38.86
C SER A 211 -0.18 -29.76 38.90
N PHE A 212 -0.91 -30.12 39.97
CA PHE A 212 -1.55 -31.42 40.07
C PHE A 212 -2.64 -31.57 39.02
N ASP A 213 -3.53 -30.60 38.90
CA ASP A 213 -4.67 -30.67 37.98
C ASP A 213 -4.26 -30.56 36.51
N TYR A 214 -3.13 -29.92 36.19
CA TYR A 214 -2.73 -29.67 34.79
C TYR A 214 -1.66 -30.63 34.26
N LEU A 215 -0.96 -31.36 35.14
CA LEU A 215 0.09 -32.29 34.73
C LEU A 215 -0.28 -33.75 34.96
N CYS A 216 0.04 -34.63 34.00
CA CYS A 216 -0.07 -36.08 34.07
C CYS A 216 1.01 -36.69 34.97
N PHE A 217 2.11 -35.96 35.16
CA PHE A 217 3.26 -36.37 35.96
C PHE A 217 3.72 -35.20 36.81
N PRO A 218 4.30 -35.45 37.99
CA PRO A 218 5.06 -34.41 38.68
C PRO A 218 6.13 -33.85 37.73
N PRO A 219 6.39 -32.53 37.77
CA PRO A 219 7.31 -31.88 36.83
C PRO A 219 8.74 -32.46 36.84
N GLY A 220 9.18 -33.09 37.93
CA GLY A 220 10.50 -33.78 38.03
C GLY A 220 11.69 -32.82 38.06
N THR A 221 12.92 -33.34 38.09
CA THR A 221 14.18 -32.55 38.15
C THR A 221 14.95 -32.59 36.82
N GLY A 222 14.25 -32.63 35.69
CA GLY A 222 14.83 -32.89 34.38
C GLY A 222 15.96 -31.95 33.96
N ASP A 223 17.03 -32.56 33.42
CA ASP A 223 18.18 -32.01 32.67
C ASP A 223 18.53 -30.54 32.89
N GLY A 224 18.96 -30.25 34.12
CA GLY A 224 19.70 -29.05 34.50
C GLY A 224 18.82 -27.97 35.12
N ASP A 225 18.53 -28.13 36.41
CA ASP A 225 18.31 -27.09 37.45
C ASP A 225 17.57 -25.77 37.09
N PHE A 226 16.79 -25.70 36.01
CA PHE A 226 16.20 -24.42 35.56
C PHE A 226 15.01 -23.96 36.44
N ARG A 227 14.41 -24.87 37.22
CA ARG A 227 13.43 -24.59 38.29
C ARG A 227 13.55 -25.58 39.44
N ALA A 228 14.59 -25.43 40.26
CA ALA A 228 14.85 -26.28 41.42
C ALA A 228 13.66 -26.33 42.41
N GLU A 229 12.87 -25.25 42.48
CA GLU A 229 11.67 -25.12 43.30
C GLU A 229 10.50 -26.01 42.86
N ALA A 230 10.50 -26.50 41.61
CA ALA A 230 9.42 -27.33 41.07
C ALA A 230 9.52 -28.81 41.48
N LYS A 231 10.63 -29.22 42.12
CA LYS A 231 10.93 -30.61 42.48
C LYS A 231 9.85 -31.30 43.31
N ASP A 232 9.21 -30.55 44.21
CA ASP A 232 8.23 -31.06 45.15
C ASP A 232 6.78 -30.77 44.71
N TRP A 233 6.57 -30.22 43.50
CA TRP A 233 5.24 -29.89 43.04
C TRP A 233 4.43 -31.15 42.69
N PRO A 234 3.16 -31.22 43.08
CA PRO A 234 2.33 -32.38 42.79
C PRO A 234 1.96 -32.43 41.30
N GLY A 235 1.78 -33.65 40.77
CA GLY A 235 1.32 -33.95 39.41
C GLY A 235 0.54 -35.26 39.39
N GLY A 236 -0.12 -35.58 38.28
CA GLY A 236 -0.91 -36.81 38.12
C GLY A 236 -2.43 -36.61 38.08
N GLY A 237 -2.91 -35.38 38.16
CA GLY A 237 -4.34 -35.04 38.19
C GLY A 237 -4.95 -34.61 36.86
N ALA A 238 -4.15 -34.49 35.79
CA ALA A 238 -4.63 -34.05 34.47
C ALA A 238 -5.78 -34.88 33.90
N GLU A 239 -5.75 -36.20 34.07
CA GLU A 239 -6.84 -37.08 33.62
C GLU A 239 -8.15 -36.84 34.39
N PRO A 240 -8.18 -36.93 35.74
CA PRO A 240 -9.37 -36.56 36.52
C PRO A 240 -9.89 -35.16 36.21
N TYR A 241 -8.99 -34.19 35.96
CA TYR A 241 -9.38 -32.84 35.58
C TYR A 241 -10.11 -32.81 34.22
N CYS A 242 -9.56 -33.47 33.19
CA CYS A 242 -10.22 -33.58 31.90
C CYS A 242 -11.58 -34.29 31.99
N ASP A 243 -11.64 -35.38 32.77
CA ASP A 243 -12.86 -36.15 33.00
C ASP A 243 -13.92 -35.28 33.68
N TRP A 244 -13.53 -34.46 34.66
CA TRP A 244 -14.41 -33.52 35.34
C TRP A 244 -14.92 -32.41 34.41
N VAL A 245 -14.04 -31.81 33.59
CA VAL A 245 -14.46 -30.78 32.61
C VAL A 245 -15.53 -31.33 31.68
N VAL A 246 -15.32 -32.53 31.12
CA VAL A 246 -16.21 -33.11 30.11
C VAL A 246 -17.49 -33.69 30.71
N ASN A 247 -17.40 -34.40 31.83
CA ASN A 247 -18.52 -35.19 32.37
C ASN A 247 -19.35 -34.44 33.41
N GLU A 248 -18.82 -33.39 34.04
CA GLU A 248 -19.53 -32.63 35.09
C GLU A 248 -19.73 -31.17 34.70
N LEU A 249 -18.65 -30.46 34.36
CA LEU A 249 -18.73 -29.02 34.10
C LEU A 249 -19.51 -28.69 32.81
N MET A 250 -19.18 -29.35 31.70
CA MET A 250 -19.86 -29.11 30.42
C MET A 250 -21.38 -29.35 30.49
N PRO A 251 -21.91 -30.42 31.10
CA PRO A 251 -23.34 -30.58 31.32
C PRO A 251 -24.02 -29.43 32.08
N LEU A 252 -23.37 -28.89 33.12
CA LEU A 252 -23.89 -27.75 33.89
C LEU A 252 -23.95 -26.48 33.02
N LEU A 253 -22.89 -26.24 32.24
CA LEU A 253 -22.84 -25.09 31.33
C LEU A 253 -23.82 -25.24 30.16
N ARG A 254 -24.04 -26.46 29.65
CA ARG A 254 -25.09 -26.75 28.65
C ARG A 254 -26.46 -26.40 29.17
N THR A 255 -26.77 -26.83 30.39
CA THR A 255 -28.07 -26.54 31.00
C THR A 255 -28.28 -25.05 31.23
N ARG A 256 -27.24 -24.33 31.68
CA ARG A 256 -27.34 -22.91 32.04
C ARG A 256 -27.22 -21.95 30.85
N TYR A 257 -26.34 -22.24 29.90
CA TYR A 257 -25.94 -21.34 28.82
C TYR A 257 -26.25 -21.88 27.41
N GLY A 258 -26.76 -23.11 27.27
CA GLY A 258 -27.09 -23.66 25.95
C GLY A 258 -25.88 -23.82 25.03
N ILE A 259 -24.70 -24.11 25.58
CA ILE A 259 -23.48 -24.32 24.79
C ILE A 259 -23.60 -25.56 23.87
N SER A 260 -22.88 -25.52 22.76
CA SER A 260 -23.00 -26.49 21.67
C SER A 260 -22.66 -27.93 22.08
N THR A 261 -23.29 -28.90 21.41
CA THR A 261 -22.88 -30.31 21.45
C THR A 261 -21.97 -30.73 20.31
N ALA A 262 -21.84 -29.90 19.26
CA ALA A 262 -21.03 -30.21 18.09
C ALA A 262 -19.54 -29.92 18.33
N PRO A 263 -18.61 -30.86 18.05
CA PRO A 263 -17.19 -30.68 18.36
C PRO A 263 -16.55 -29.47 17.66
N ASN A 264 -16.93 -29.18 16.41
CA ASN A 264 -16.41 -28.03 15.67
C ASN A 264 -16.79 -26.67 16.27
N HIS A 265 -17.72 -26.63 17.24
CA HIS A 265 -18.12 -25.41 17.95
C HIS A 265 -17.46 -25.30 19.33
N LEU A 266 -16.64 -26.28 19.72
CA LEU A 266 -16.05 -26.38 21.04
C LEU A 266 -14.52 -26.31 20.93
N THR A 267 -13.95 -25.31 21.59
CA THR A 267 -12.50 -25.09 21.66
C THR A 267 -12.02 -25.25 23.10
N PHE A 268 -10.88 -25.90 23.31
CA PHE A 268 -10.23 -25.99 24.63
C PHE A 268 -8.78 -25.50 24.55
N GLY A 269 -8.28 -24.82 25.58
CA GLY A 269 -6.93 -24.28 25.52
C GLY A 269 -6.37 -23.71 26.82
N GLY A 270 -5.13 -23.24 26.74
CA GLY A 270 -4.41 -22.60 27.84
C GLY A 270 -2.94 -22.37 27.52
N SER A 271 -2.23 -21.76 28.47
CA SER A 271 -0.78 -21.54 28.37
C SER A 271 0.01 -22.35 29.39
N SER A 272 1.30 -22.57 29.16
CA SER A 272 2.19 -23.18 30.16
C SER A 272 1.67 -24.57 30.58
N PHE A 273 1.46 -24.83 31.87
CA PHE A 273 0.77 -26.05 32.33
C PHE A 273 -0.66 -26.17 31.79
N GLY A 274 -1.39 -25.06 31.62
CA GLY A 274 -2.68 -25.02 30.92
C GLY A 274 -2.58 -25.48 29.46
N GLY A 275 -1.43 -25.28 28.81
CA GLY A 275 -1.11 -25.84 27.49
C GLY A 275 -0.86 -27.35 27.56
N MET A 276 -0.20 -27.84 28.62
CA MET A 276 0.01 -29.27 28.85
C MET A 276 -1.30 -30.03 29.05
N VAL A 277 -2.24 -29.49 29.84
CA VAL A 277 -3.55 -30.13 30.02
C VAL A 277 -4.44 -30.03 28.77
N ALA A 278 -4.26 -29.00 27.94
CA ALA A 278 -4.91 -28.92 26.63
C ALA A 278 -4.42 -30.01 25.66
N ILE A 279 -3.12 -30.34 25.71
CA ILE A 279 -2.57 -31.50 24.99
C ILE A 279 -3.20 -32.80 25.50
N THR A 280 -3.27 -33.00 26.83
CA THR A 280 -3.93 -34.17 27.42
C THR A 280 -5.40 -34.27 26.99
N MET A 281 -6.14 -33.15 27.01
CA MET A 281 -7.53 -33.07 26.56
C MET A 281 -7.67 -33.48 25.08
N SER A 282 -6.75 -33.05 24.22
CA SER A 282 -6.74 -33.37 22.78
C SER A 282 -6.60 -34.86 22.47
N MET A 283 -5.86 -35.59 23.30
CA MET A 283 -5.63 -37.02 23.09
C MET A 283 -6.71 -37.88 23.76
N ARG A 284 -7.32 -37.37 24.83
CA ARG A 284 -8.34 -38.12 25.57
C ARG A 284 -9.76 -37.90 25.03
N TYR A 285 -10.03 -36.70 24.53
CA TYR A 285 -11.34 -36.27 24.05
C TYR A 285 -11.29 -35.60 22.67
N PRO A 286 -10.65 -36.22 21.65
CA PRO A 286 -10.51 -35.64 20.31
C PRO A 286 -11.85 -35.41 19.60
N ASP A 287 -12.89 -36.17 19.99
CA ASP A 287 -14.24 -36.09 19.44
C ASP A 287 -15.16 -35.14 20.23
N VAL A 288 -14.69 -34.52 21.32
CA VAL A 288 -15.49 -33.55 22.11
C VAL A 288 -15.12 -32.12 21.72
N PHE A 289 -13.83 -31.82 21.66
CA PHE A 289 -13.31 -30.51 21.28
C PHE A 289 -12.70 -30.59 19.89
N GLY A 290 -13.31 -29.90 18.92
CA GLY A 290 -12.85 -29.88 17.54
C GLY A 290 -11.59 -29.02 17.33
N SER A 291 -11.32 -28.09 18.25
CA SER A 291 -10.21 -27.14 18.13
C SER A 291 -9.43 -26.97 19.44
N MET A 292 -8.12 -26.80 19.35
CA MET A 292 -7.22 -26.59 20.49
C MET A 292 -6.43 -25.29 20.38
N ILE A 293 -6.23 -24.59 21.50
CA ILE A 293 -5.33 -23.43 21.62
C ILE A 293 -4.26 -23.75 22.68
N ILE A 294 -3.02 -23.93 22.25
CA ILE A 294 -1.91 -24.38 23.09
C ILE A 294 -0.81 -23.31 23.04
N PHE A 295 -0.59 -22.60 24.14
CA PHE A 295 0.49 -21.62 24.24
C PHE A 295 1.60 -22.07 25.19
N SER A 296 2.86 -21.85 24.81
CA SER A 296 4.04 -22.03 25.66
C SER A 296 4.03 -23.33 26.47
N ALA A 297 3.63 -24.45 25.86
CA ALA A 297 3.44 -25.73 26.54
C ALA A 297 4.73 -26.18 27.24
N SER A 298 4.65 -26.46 28.54
CA SER A 298 5.79 -26.73 29.41
C SER A 298 6.31 -28.17 29.31
N PHE A 299 6.80 -28.55 28.13
CA PHE A 299 7.32 -29.91 27.86
C PHE A 299 8.54 -30.33 28.69
N TRP A 300 9.19 -29.37 29.34
CA TRP A 300 10.21 -29.64 30.35
C TRP A 300 9.65 -30.44 31.55
N ALA A 301 8.35 -30.32 31.84
CA ALA A 301 7.69 -31.06 32.90
C ALA A 301 7.60 -32.56 32.55
N GLY A 302 7.98 -33.41 33.51
CA GLY A 302 7.94 -34.86 33.34
C GLY A 302 9.07 -35.43 32.49
N GLU A 303 10.20 -34.71 32.35
CA GLU A 303 11.47 -35.23 31.79
C GLU A 303 11.32 -35.83 30.38
N GLY A 304 10.63 -35.09 29.50
CA GLY A 304 10.37 -35.51 28.11
C GLY A 304 9.38 -36.69 27.98
N ARG A 305 8.79 -37.16 29.08
CA ARG A 305 7.80 -38.25 29.05
C ARG A 305 6.55 -37.87 28.26
N TYR A 306 6.14 -36.60 28.34
CA TYR A 306 5.02 -36.09 27.54
C TYR A 306 5.24 -36.26 26.05
N LEU A 307 6.40 -35.88 25.51
CA LEU A 307 6.72 -36.04 24.10
C LEU A 307 6.78 -37.51 23.67
N ARG A 308 7.38 -38.36 24.52
CA ARG A 308 7.43 -39.81 24.28
C ARG A 308 6.04 -40.43 24.22
N ASP A 309 5.19 -40.07 25.17
CA ASP A 309 3.81 -40.58 25.21
C ASP A 309 3.02 -40.06 24.01
N CYS A 310 3.16 -38.77 23.64
CA CYS A 310 2.54 -38.19 22.44
C CYS A 310 2.98 -38.92 21.15
N ALA A 311 4.26 -39.24 21.02
CA ALA A 311 4.81 -39.94 19.86
C ALA A 311 4.28 -41.39 19.72
N GLY A 312 3.87 -42.01 20.83
CA GLY A 312 3.26 -43.33 20.87
C GLY A 312 1.73 -43.33 20.79
N TYR A 313 1.10 -42.17 20.55
CA TYR A 313 -0.35 -42.06 20.44
C TYR A 313 -0.84 -42.68 19.11
N GLU A 314 -1.91 -43.46 19.15
CA GLU A 314 -2.50 -44.15 17.98
C GLU A 314 -3.95 -43.71 17.69
N GLY A 315 -4.45 -42.69 18.42
CA GLY A 315 -5.83 -42.22 18.29
C GLY A 315 -6.00 -41.05 17.32
N ASN A 316 -7.23 -40.58 17.16
CA ASN A 316 -7.51 -39.39 16.37
C ASN A 316 -7.09 -38.12 17.12
N LEU A 317 -6.70 -37.10 16.37
CA LEU A 317 -6.50 -35.75 16.89
C LEU A 317 -7.72 -34.88 16.59
N PRO A 318 -7.92 -33.78 17.34
CA PRO A 318 -8.92 -32.77 17.01
C PRO A 318 -8.83 -32.30 15.56
N LYS A 319 -9.92 -31.68 15.08
CA LYS A 319 -9.96 -31.15 13.71
C LYS A 319 -8.88 -30.08 13.51
N ARG A 320 -8.64 -29.23 14.52
CA ARG A 320 -7.67 -28.13 14.46
C ARG A 320 -6.85 -27.97 15.72
N MET A 321 -5.59 -27.59 15.59
CA MET A 321 -4.72 -27.25 16.72
C MET A 321 -3.90 -26.00 16.40
N PHE A 322 -4.01 -24.97 17.24
CA PHE A 322 -3.11 -23.83 17.25
C PHE A 322 -2.05 -24.05 18.32
N VAL A 323 -0.78 -23.97 17.95
CA VAL A 323 0.38 -24.12 18.84
C VAL A 323 1.20 -22.84 18.75
N GLY A 324 1.24 -22.05 19.82
CA GLY A 324 2.01 -20.80 19.90
C GLY A 324 3.14 -20.89 20.91
N PHE A 325 4.33 -20.39 20.57
CA PHE A 325 5.52 -20.45 21.42
C PHE A 325 6.47 -19.28 21.15
N GLY A 326 7.14 -18.77 22.17
CA GLY A 326 8.17 -17.73 22.03
C GLY A 326 9.58 -18.31 21.94
N LYS A 327 10.51 -17.62 21.27
CA LYS A 327 11.94 -17.98 21.28
C LYS A 327 12.68 -17.41 22.49
N ARG A 328 12.02 -16.59 23.32
CA ARG A 328 12.56 -15.94 24.53
C ARG A 328 11.75 -16.26 25.78
N GLU A 329 11.43 -17.53 25.99
CA GLU A 329 10.55 -17.98 27.07
C GLU A 329 11.13 -17.68 28.47
N PHE A 330 12.44 -17.54 28.61
CA PHE A 330 13.08 -17.16 29.87
C PHE A 330 13.20 -15.63 30.04
N THR A 331 12.74 -15.10 31.19
CA THR A 331 12.70 -13.65 31.48
C THR A 331 13.84 -13.13 32.39
N GLY A 332 14.89 -13.93 32.61
CA GLY A 332 16.04 -13.59 33.47
C GLY A 332 17.09 -12.65 32.86
N THR A 333 18.03 -12.17 33.69
CA THR A 333 19.15 -11.33 33.27
C THR A 333 20.20 -12.13 32.52
N ARG A 334 20.36 -11.85 31.23
CA ARG A 334 21.29 -12.46 30.27
C ARG A 334 22.68 -12.76 30.85
N ASP A 335 22.85 -13.99 31.34
CA ASP A 335 24.15 -14.64 31.52
C ASP A 335 24.29 -15.84 30.57
N SER A 336 25.51 -16.21 30.22
CA SER A 336 25.85 -17.15 29.12
C SER A 336 25.31 -18.59 29.27
N ASN A 337 24.74 -18.95 30.42
CA ASN A 337 24.05 -20.23 30.63
C ASN A 337 22.57 -20.23 30.16
N GLU A 338 21.95 -19.07 29.97
CA GLU A 338 20.50 -18.93 29.67
C GLU A 338 20.16 -19.22 28.19
N TYR A 339 21.11 -18.98 27.26
CA TYR A 339 20.94 -19.25 25.82
C TYR A 339 20.67 -20.75 25.52
N ASN A 340 21.12 -21.64 26.42
CA ASN A 340 20.90 -23.07 26.29
C ASN A 340 19.49 -23.50 26.69
N ILE A 341 18.74 -22.71 27.48
CA ILE A 341 17.42 -23.08 27.99
C ILE A 341 16.35 -22.79 26.95
N ASP A 342 16.29 -21.56 26.42
CA ASP A 342 15.33 -21.19 25.37
C ASP A 342 15.48 -22.11 24.14
N PHE A 343 16.72 -22.42 23.75
CA PHE A 343 16.99 -23.38 22.67
C PHE A 343 16.40 -24.78 22.94
N ARG A 344 16.50 -25.28 24.18
CA ARG A 344 15.91 -26.58 24.56
C ARG A 344 14.39 -26.55 24.59
N LEU A 345 13.81 -25.45 25.07
CA LEU A 345 12.35 -25.27 25.11
C LEU A 345 11.75 -25.21 23.70
N VAL A 346 12.39 -24.48 22.78
CA VAL A 346 12.04 -24.46 21.35
C VAL A 346 12.16 -25.86 20.75
N ALA A 347 13.25 -26.59 21.06
CA ALA A 347 13.43 -27.95 20.57
C ALA A 347 12.30 -28.90 21.04
N TYR A 348 11.79 -28.74 22.26
CA TYR A 348 10.67 -29.56 22.73
C TYR A 348 9.36 -29.27 21.99
N ILE A 349 9.03 -28.00 21.76
CA ILE A 349 7.80 -27.65 21.04
C ILE A 349 7.90 -28.04 19.55
N ASP A 350 9.07 -27.90 18.93
CA ASP A 350 9.32 -28.37 17.56
C ASP A 350 9.14 -29.88 17.44
N GLN A 351 9.65 -30.65 18.41
CA GLN A 351 9.43 -32.10 18.48
C GLN A 351 7.95 -32.44 18.61
N TYR A 352 7.21 -31.72 19.45
CA TYR A 352 5.76 -31.93 19.59
C TYR A 352 5.01 -31.65 18.27
N VAL A 353 5.32 -30.53 17.62
CA VAL A 353 4.73 -30.16 16.33
C VAL A 353 5.03 -31.24 15.28
N GLN A 354 6.24 -31.79 15.28
CA GLN A 354 6.58 -32.91 14.39
C GLN A 354 5.76 -34.17 14.72
N VAL A 355 5.62 -34.53 15.99
CA VAL A 355 4.78 -35.65 16.42
C VAL A 355 3.34 -35.48 15.93
N VAL A 356 2.75 -34.29 16.10
CA VAL A 356 1.37 -34.00 15.68
C VAL A 356 1.21 -34.08 14.15
N LYS A 357 2.23 -33.68 13.38
CA LYS A 357 2.26 -33.87 11.92
C LYS A 357 2.35 -35.34 11.53
N ASP A 358 3.20 -36.11 12.20
CA ASP A 358 3.37 -37.54 11.94
C ASP A 358 2.10 -38.35 12.26
N LEU A 359 1.29 -37.86 13.21
CA LEU A 359 -0.05 -38.37 13.53
C LEU A 359 -1.14 -37.96 12.50
N GLY A 360 -0.77 -37.27 11.41
CA GLY A 360 -1.66 -36.95 10.29
C GLY A 360 -2.37 -35.61 10.40
N LEU A 361 -1.94 -34.71 11.31
CA LEU A 361 -2.45 -33.34 11.35
C LEU A 361 -1.72 -32.48 10.31
N GLY A 362 -2.32 -32.40 9.12
CA GLY A 362 -1.82 -31.62 7.99
C GLY A 362 -1.86 -30.10 8.21
N PRO A 363 -1.24 -29.32 7.31
CA PRO A 363 -1.09 -27.87 7.45
C PRO A 363 -2.44 -27.12 7.57
N ASP A 364 -3.50 -27.59 6.93
CA ASP A 364 -4.85 -26.99 7.01
C ASP A 364 -5.53 -27.18 8.39
N ARG A 365 -4.91 -28.00 9.25
CA ARG A 365 -5.43 -28.43 10.56
C ARG A 365 -4.48 -28.08 11.70
N LEU A 366 -3.25 -27.65 11.41
CA LEU A 366 -2.23 -27.31 12.41
C LEU A 366 -1.63 -25.94 12.11
N TYR A 367 -1.84 -24.98 13.01
CA TYR A 367 -1.19 -23.68 12.95
C TYR A 367 -0.08 -23.63 14.01
N TYR A 368 1.17 -23.49 13.60
CA TYR A 368 2.32 -23.38 14.50
C TYR A 368 2.94 -21.98 14.41
N ALA A 369 2.82 -21.19 15.48
CA ALA A 369 3.39 -19.86 15.61
C ALA A 369 4.62 -19.90 16.54
N LEU A 370 5.80 -19.63 15.98
CA LEU A 370 7.04 -19.51 16.74
C LEU A 370 7.56 -18.08 16.63
N GLU A 371 7.52 -17.33 17.73
CA GLU A 371 7.63 -15.87 17.73
C GLU A 371 8.97 -15.42 18.36
N GLU A 372 9.77 -14.64 17.63
CA GLU A 372 11.17 -14.32 17.98
C GLU A 372 11.32 -13.59 19.33
N ASP A 373 10.47 -12.60 19.57
CA ASP A 373 10.59 -11.69 20.73
C ASP A 373 9.61 -11.99 21.87
N MET A 374 8.81 -13.06 21.75
CA MET A 374 7.81 -13.39 22.75
C MET A 374 8.41 -14.12 23.94
N CYS A 375 7.99 -13.70 25.13
CA CYS A 375 8.38 -14.24 26.41
C CYS A 375 7.24 -15.07 27.06
N HIS A 376 7.56 -15.84 28.10
CA HIS A 376 6.58 -16.64 28.86
C HIS A 376 5.72 -15.76 29.76
N THR A 377 4.86 -14.92 29.17
CA THR A 377 4.05 -13.91 29.88
C THR A 377 2.61 -13.83 29.37
N GLU A 378 1.69 -13.44 30.26
CA GLU A 378 0.28 -13.20 29.92
C GLU A 378 0.12 -12.15 28.81
N ALA A 379 0.93 -11.10 28.85
CA ALA A 379 0.93 -10.01 27.87
C ALA A 379 1.28 -10.50 26.45
N ASP A 380 2.17 -11.48 26.35
CA ASP A 380 2.57 -12.06 25.08
C ASP A 380 1.52 -13.06 24.58
N TRP A 381 0.98 -13.92 25.44
CA TRP A 381 -0.15 -14.78 25.07
C TRP A 381 -1.38 -13.99 24.60
N ALA A 382 -1.65 -12.82 25.19
CA ALA A 382 -2.68 -11.90 24.75
C ALA A 382 -2.52 -11.48 23.27
N LYS A 383 -1.28 -11.35 22.78
CA LYS A 383 -1.00 -10.97 21.38
C LYS A 383 -1.27 -12.10 20.40
N MET A 384 -1.04 -13.36 20.80
CA MET A 384 -1.33 -14.54 19.96
C MET A 384 -2.81 -14.92 19.99
N TYR A 385 -3.51 -14.63 21.08
CA TYR A 385 -4.88 -15.08 21.31
C TYR A 385 -5.87 -14.73 20.17
N PRO A 386 -5.91 -13.51 19.60
CA PRO A 386 -6.81 -13.20 18.49
C PRO A 386 -6.61 -14.09 17.27
N ARG A 387 -5.35 -14.39 16.91
CA ARG A 387 -5.00 -15.26 15.78
C ARG A 387 -5.44 -16.70 16.05
N ALA A 388 -5.16 -17.18 17.26
CA ALA A 388 -5.55 -18.52 17.68
C ALA A 388 -7.08 -18.71 17.72
N LEU A 389 -7.80 -17.69 18.18
CA LEU A 389 -9.26 -17.69 18.23
C LEU A 389 -9.89 -17.73 16.83
N GLY A 390 -9.37 -16.95 15.89
CA GLY A 390 -9.79 -16.97 14.48
C GLY A 390 -9.61 -18.37 13.87
N PHE A 391 -8.40 -18.93 13.97
CA PHE A 391 -8.11 -20.28 13.47
C PHE A 391 -9.00 -21.35 14.11
N ALA A 392 -9.23 -21.28 15.42
CA ALA A 392 -10.06 -22.25 16.13
C ALA A 392 -11.54 -22.22 15.69
N LEU A 393 -12.09 -21.04 15.35
CA LEU A 393 -13.53 -20.85 15.06
C LEU A 393 -13.88 -20.66 13.58
N GLU A 394 -12.90 -20.57 12.68
CA GLU A 394 -13.09 -20.33 11.23
C GLU A 394 -14.08 -21.32 10.54
N THR A 395 -14.27 -22.56 11.03
CA THR A 395 -15.20 -23.52 10.39
C THR A 395 -16.67 -23.28 10.71
N VAL A 396 -16.97 -22.47 11.72
CA VAL A 396 -18.33 -22.23 12.21
C VAL A 396 -19.08 -21.24 11.29
N ILE A 397 -18.41 -20.60 10.34
CA ILE A 397 -18.96 -19.58 9.44
C ILE A 397 -19.63 -20.18 8.16
N THR A 398 -19.73 -21.51 8.02
CA THR A 398 -20.25 -22.11 6.78
C THR A 398 -21.74 -22.52 6.84
N LYS A 399 -22.57 -21.71 6.18
CA LYS A 399 -24.01 -21.83 5.79
C LYS A 399 -25.09 -21.54 6.86
N SER A 400 -25.79 -20.42 6.69
CA SER A 400 -27.20 -20.29 7.11
C SER A 400 -28.13 -20.83 6.02
N ALA A 401 -29.36 -21.17 6.41
CA ALA A 401 -30.35 -21.87 5.59
C ALA A 401 -30.91 -21.04 4.41
N ASP A 402 -30.49 -19.78 4.24
CA ASP A 402 -31.19 -18.79 3.41
C ASP A 402 -30.42 -18.40 2.14
N GLY A 403 -29.30 -19.04 1.83
CA GLY A 403 -28.67 -18.95 0.51
C GLY A 403 -27.97 -17.61 0.19
N GLU A 404 -27.79 -16.71 1.15
CA GLU A 404 -26.89 -15.56 0.95
C GLU A 404 -25.43 -15.96 1.16
N VAL A 405 -24.64 -15.80 0.11
CA VAL A 405 -23.18 -15.94 0.13
C VAL A 405 -22.61 -14.66 0.74
N VAL A 406 -22.17 -14.73 2.00
CA VAL A 406 -21.17 -13.80 2.53
C VAL A 406 -19.81 -14.48 2.36
N VAL A 407 -18.98 -13.89 1.50
CA VAL A 407 -17.70 -14.44 1.04
C VAL A 407 -16.68 -14.42 2.18
N SER A 408 -16.10 -15.59 2.45
CA SER A 408 -14.89 -15.82 3.27
C SER A 408 -13.67 -15.11 2.68
N PRO A 409 -12.71 -14.63 3.49
CA PRO A 409 -11.41 -14.23 2.97
C PRO A 409 -10.76 -15.47 2.34
N ALA A 410 -10.37 -15.35 1.07
CA ALA A 410 -9.52 -16.34 0.44
C ALA A 410 -8.13 -16.27 1.11
N ALA A 411 -7.80 -17.25 1.94
CA ALA A 411 -6.41 -17.66 2.07
C ALA A 411 -5.91 -18.02 0.66
N SER A 412 -4.71 -17.55 0.33
CA SER A 412 -4.03 -17.77 -0.95
C SER A 412 -4.12 -19.24 -1.40
N ASN A 413 -4.66 -19.49 -2.61
CA ASN A 413 -4.63 -20.81 -3.28
C ASN A 413 -3.21 -21.22 -3.75
N LEU A 414 -2.14 -20.77 -3.07
CA LEU A 414 -0.77 -21.09 -3.42
C LEU A 414 -0.30 -22.31 -2.64
N ASP A 415 0.32 -23.28 -3.32
CA ASP A 415 0.95 -24.40 -2.65
C ASP A 415 2.19 -23.96 -1.87
N ARG A 416 2.59 -24.77 -0.88
CA ARG A 416 3.68 -24.45 0.06
C ARG A 416 5.04 -24.23 -0.62
N GLY A 417 5.32 -24.91 -1.73
CA GLY A 417 6.53 -24.72 -2.52
C GLY A 417 6.59 -23.33 -3.16
N GLU A 418 5.44 -22.81 -3.58
CA GLU A 418 5.33 -21.47 -4.16
C GLU A 418 5.48 -20.36 -3.10
N LEU A 419 4.93 -20.57 -1.88
CA LEU A 419 5.17 -19.66 -0.75
C LEU A 419 6.64 -19.63 -0.31
N GLU A 420 7.32 -20.78 -0.31
CA GLU A 420 8.76 -20.84 -0.03
C GLU A 420 9.62 -20.17 -1.11
N ARG A 421 9.21 -20.28 -2.38
CA ARG A 421 9.86 -19.59 -3.51
C ARG A 421 9.71 -18.07 -3.35
N LEU A 422 8.48 -17.60 -3.16
CA LEU A 422 8.18 -16.18 -2.96
C LEU A 422 8.91 -15.61 -1.74
N GLY A 423 8.95 -16.33 -0.62
CA GLY A 423 9.68 -15.89 0.57
C GLY A 423 11.18 -15.68 0.34
N ARG A 424 11.80 -16.49 -0.53
CA ARG A 424 13.21 -16.34 -0.92
C ARG A 424 13.44 -15.22 -1.94
N GLU A 425 12.59 -15.13 -2.96
CA GLU A 425 12.75 -14.15 -4.04
C GLU A 425 12.41 -12.73 -3.61
N MET A 426 11.42 -12.57 -2.73
CA MET A 426 10.88 -11.27 -2.35
C MET A 426 11.45 -10.75 -1.03
N SER A 427 12.36 -11.47 -0.36
CA SER A 427 12.85 -11.16 1.01
C SER A 427 13.40 -9.75 1.21
N ASN A 428 13.93 -9.13 0.14
CA ASN A 428 14.47 -7.77 0.16
C ASN A 428 13.48 -6.70 -0.33
N GLN A 429 12.24 -7.07 -0.66
CA GLN A 429 11.21 -6.12 -1.08
C GLN A 429 10.38 -5.62 0.11
N LEU A 430 10.00 -4.34 0.08
CA LEU A 430 9.14 -3.74 1.09
C LEU A 430 7.71 -4.29 1.05
N PHE A 431 7.16 -4.52 -0.13
CA PHE A 431 5.86 -5.18 -0.30
C PHE A 431 5.73 -5.78 -1.70
N PHE A 432 4.74 -6.66 -1.88
CA PHE A 432 4.30 -7.16 -3.19
C PHE A 432 2.82 -7.59 -3.13
N THR A 433 2.20 -7.91 -4.27
CA THR A 433 0.79 -8.34 -4.33
C THR A 433 0.60 -9.75 -4.89
N LEU A 434 -0.51 -10.39 -4.52
CA LEU A 434 -1.01 -11.61 -5.16
C LEU A 434 -2.51 -11.45 -5.52
N PRO A 435 -2.89 -11.59 -6.80
CA PRO A 435 -2.00 -11.75 -7.95
C PRO A 435 -1.00 -10.58 -8.09
N ALA A 436 0.15 -10.85 -8.72
CA ALA A 436 1.23 -9.87 -8.89
C ALA A 436 0.76 -8.59 -9.60
N GLU A 437 -0.20 -8.75 -10.52
CA GLU A 437 -1.01 -7.66 -11.04
C GLU A 437 -2.46 -7.86 -10.58
N MET A 438 -3.01 -6.87 -9.88
CA MET A 438 -4.34 -6.98 -9.27
C MET A 438 -5.44 -6.90 -10.34
N VAL A 439 -6.52 -7.68 -10.23
CA VAL A 439 -7.58 -7.70 -11.25
C VAL A 439 -8.85 -6.99 -10.74
N PRO A 440 -9.44 -6.04 -11.49
CA PRO A 440 -10.69 -5.39 -11.10
C PRO A 440 -11.81 -6.40 -10.82
N GLY A 441 -12.53 -6.20 -9.71
CA GLY A 441 -13.61 -7.07 -9.27
C GLY A 441 -13.18 -8.38 -8.60
N HIS A 442 -11.87 -8.63 -8.44
CA HIS A 442 -11.34 -9.84 -7.84
C HIS A 442 -10.59 -9.53 -6.53
N PRO A 443 -10.42 -10.53 -5.64
CA PRO A 443 -9.58 -10.40 -4.46
C PRO A 443 -8.10 -10.19 -4.85
N ALA A 444 -7.44 -9.29 -4.12
CA ALA A 444 -6.00 -9.11 -4.14
C ALA A 444 -5.46 -9.10 -2.71
N THR A 445 -4.25 -9.60 -2.53
CA THR A 445 -3.55 -9.62 -1.24
C THR A 445 -2.27 -8.83 -1.35
N VAL A 446 -2.07 -7.83 -0.50
CA VAL A 446 -0.79 -7.12 -0.34
C VAL A 446 -0.01 -7.82 0.75
N TYR A 447 1.26 -8.13 0.50
CA TYR A 447 2.25 -8.63 1.45
C TYR A 447 3.26 -7.54 1.73
N PHE A 448 3.46 -7.14 2.98
CA PHE A 448 4.34 -6.06 3.44
C PHE A 448 5.41 -6.61 4.37
N ASN A 449 6.67 -6.29 4.09
CA ASN A 449 7.83 -6.66 4.88
C ASN A 449 8.22 -5.51 5.81
N ALA A 450 7.80 -5.58 7.06
CA ALA A 450 8.04 -4.52 8.04
C ALA A 450 9.53 -4.23 8.25
N ASN A 451 10.41 -5.23 8.10
CA ASN A 451 11.85 -5.05 8.28
C ASN A 451 12.53 -4.25 7.15
N CYS A 452 11.90 -4.15 5.98
CA CYS A 452 12.37 -3.30 4.89
C CYS A 452 11.94 -1.82 5.05
N SER A 453 11.02 -1.51 5.98
CA SER A 453 10.63 -0.14 6.30
C SER A 453 11.60 0.48 7.31
N GLU A 454 12.07 1.71 7.09
CA GLU A 454 12.88 2.40 8.10
C GLU A 454 12.04 2.86 9.31
N LEU A 455 10.75 3.15 9.09
CA LEU A 455 9.84 3.71 10.10
C LEU A 455 9.03 2.64 10.83
N LEU A 456 8.66 1.58 10.12
CA LEU A 456 7.81 0.51 10.65
C LEU A 456 8.58 -0.74 11.07
N ARG A 457 9.91 -0.78 10.91
CA ARG A 457 10.74 -1.87 11.43
C ARG A 457 10.57 -2.03 12.93
N GLY A 458 10.19 -3.24 13.35
CA GLY A 458 9.93 -3.57 14.75
C GLY A 458 8.61 -3.03 15.32
N LYS A 459 7.76 -2.39 14.50
CA LYS A 459 6.40 -2.01 14.86
C LYS A 459 5.46 -3.20 14.62
N ARG A 460 4.44 -3.36 15.47
CA ARG A 460 3.52 -4.50 15.42
C ARG A 460 2.18 -4.09 14.82
N ASN A 461 1.52 -5.04 14.13
CA ASN A 461 0.20 -4.88 13.53
C ASN A 461 0.11 -3.69 12.55
N PRO A 462 0.97 -3.64 11.52
CA PRO A 462 0.89 -2.59 10.52
C PRO A 462 -0.49 -2.56 9.88
N LYS A 463 -0.97 -1.37 9.57
CA LYS A 463 -2.20 -1.17 8.80
C LYS A 463 -1.84 -0.82 7.37
N LEU A 464 -2.54 -1.44 6.43
CA LEU A 464 -2.60 -0.98 5.05
C LEU A 464 -3.75 0.02 4.96
N HIS A 465 -3.43 1.26 4.62
CA HIS A 465 -4.41 2.25 4.21
C HIS A 465 -4.38 2.32 2.71
N GLY A 466 -5.49 1.98 2.06
CA GLY A 466 -5.57 1.98 0.61
C GLY A 466 -6.65 2.93 0.11
N GLY A 467 -6.42 3.50 -1.06
CA GLY A 467 -7.42 4.22 -1.83
C GLY A 467 -7.18 3.99 -3.30
N TYR A 468 -8.25 3.95 -4.08
CA TYR A 468 -8.14 3.68 -5.51
C TYR A 468 -8.14 4.98 -6.30
N ASN A 469 -7.48 4.95 -7.47
CA ASN A 469 -7.51 6.01 -8.49
C ASN A 469 -7.10 7.39 -7.95
N GLY A 470 -5.99 7.48 -7.21
CA GLY A 470 -5.50 8.72 -6.61
C GLY A 470 -6.30 9.12 -5.37
N TRP A 471 -6.73 8.13 -4.59
CA TRP A 471 -7.62 8.29 -3.43
C TRP A 471 -8.98 8.93 -3.77
N THR A 472 -9.46 8.79 -5.01
CA THR A 472 -10.74 9.38 -5.47
C THR A 472 -11.95 8.49 -5.19
N MET A 473 -11.71 7.20 -4.96
CA MET A 473 -12.71 6.23 -4.51
C MET A 473 -12.72 6.08 -2.98
N ASP A 474 -13.66 5.28 -2.47
CA ASP A 474 -13.73 4.95 -1.05
C ASP A 474 -12.38 4.44 -0.53
N LYS A 475 -11.91 5.09 0.53
CA LYS A 475 -10.69 4.69 1.23
C LYS A 475 -11.01 3.49 2.11
N PHE A 476 -10.04 2.61 2.23
CA PHE A 476 -10.09 1.54 3.21
C PHE A 476 -8.86 1.60 4.10
N SER A 477 -9.02 1.06 5.29
CA SER A 477 -7.91 0.82 6.21
C SER A 477 -8.13 -0.57 6.76
N VAL A 478 -7.16 -1.43 6.51
CA VAL A 478 -7.23 -2.83 6.88
C VAL A 478 -6.00 -3.14 7.71
N ALA A 479 -6.24 -3.64 8.92
CA ALA A 479 -5.16 -4.18 9.73
C ALA A 479 -4.54 -5.36 8.97
N MET A 480 -3.24 -5.32 8.75
CA MET A 480 -2.53 -6.42 8.13
C MET A 480 -2.35 -7.52 9.17
N GLY A 481 -2.61 -8.75 8.75
CA GLY A 481 -2.36 -9.94 9.54
C GLY A 481 -0.98 -10.51 9.24
N PRO A 482 -0.36 -11.26 10.15
CA PRO A 482 0.81 -12.06 9.83
C PRO A 482 0.45 -13.10 8.76
N CYS A 483 1.36 -13.38 7.83
CA CYS A 483 1.10 -14.28 6.70
C CYS A 483 1.95 -15.55 6.74
N ASP A 484 1.58 -16.52 5.89
CA ASP A 484 2.20 -17.86 5.85
C ASP A 484 3.46 -17.93 4.98
N ILE A 485 3.99 -16.79 4.52
CA ILE A 485 5.26 -16.75 3.79
C ILE A 485 6.39 -17.00 4.77
N PRO A 486 7.22 -18.05 4.55
CA PRO A 486 8.33 -18.33 5.45
C PRO A 486 9.31 -17.16 5.49
N THR A 487 9.75 -16.80 6.69
CA THR A 487 10.74 -15.74 6.91
C THR A 487 12.13 -16.25 6.50
N PHE A 488 12.67 -15.70 5.42
CA PHE A 488 14.07 -15.89 5.00
C PHE A 488 14.84 -14.58 5.22
N ASP A 489 16.11 -14.66 5.61
CA ASP A 489 17.02 -13.52 5.74
C ASP A 489 16.44 -12.32 6.52
N TYR A 490 15.76 -12.58 7.64
CA TYR A 490 15.15 -11.57 8.52
C TYR A 490 13.90 -10.86 7.95
N ALA A 491 13.25 -11.34 6.90
CA ALA A 491 11.99 -10.76 6.42
C ALA A 491 10.84 -10.95 7.43
N GLU A 492 10.00 -9.92 7.65
CA GLU A 492 8.82 -9.96 8.54
C GLU A 492 7.55 -9.62 7.75
N TRP A 493 6.87 -10.66 7.25
CA TRP A 493 5.76 -10.49 6.31
C TRP A 493 4.38 -10.39 6.98
N TRP A 494 3.70 -9.31 6.68
CA TRP A 494 2.30 -9.04 6.99
C TRP A 494 1.49 -9.06 5.69
N SER A 495 0.22 -9.43 5.73
CA SER A 495 -0.66 -9.41 4.57
C SER A 495 -2.05 -8.86 4.86
N ALA A 496 -2.67 -8.26 3.84
CA ALA A 496 -4.06 -7.88 3.88
C ALA A 496 -4.72 -8.20 2.53
N THR A 497 -5.85 -8.89 2.59
CA THR A 497 -6.66 -9.21 1.41
C THR A 497 -7.86 -8.28 1.34
N PHE A 498 -8.10 -7.73 0.15
CA PHE A 498 -9.25 -6.88 -0.14
C PHE A 498 -9.77 -7.19 -1.54
N THR A 499 -11.02 -6.82 -1.82
CA THR A 499 -11.57 -6.91 -3.17
C THR A 499 -11.27 -5.63 -3.92
N VAL A 500 -10.61 -5.75 -5.07
CA VAL A 500 -10.33 -4.63 -5.95
C VAL A 500 -11.66 -4.16 -6.57
N PRO A 501 -12.06 -2.89 -6.44
CA PRO A 501 -13.27 -2.38 -7.08
C PRO A 501 -13.21 -2.55 -8.60
N LYS A 502 -14.36 -2.85 -9.23
CA LYS A 502 -14.43 -3.05 -10.69
C LYS A 502 -14.00 -1.85 -11.53
N SER A 503 -14.05 -0.65 -10.96
CA SER A 503 -13.66 0.61 -11.61
C SER A 503 -12.27 1.11 -11.18
N ALA A 504 -11.53 0.34 -10.38
CA ALA A 504 -10.20 0.72 -9.94
C ALA A 504 -9.17 0.42 -11.05
N THR A 505 -8.30 1.40 -11.33
CA THR A 505 -7.19 1.34 -12.29
C THR A 505 -5.83 1.39 -11.59
N GLN A 506 -5.80 1.90 -10.35
CA GLN A 506 -4.63 1.89 -9.47
C GLN A 506 -5.04 1.79 -8.00
N LEU A 507 -4.13 1.28 -7.16
CA LEU A 507 -4.19 1.32 -5.70
C LEU A 507 -3.06 2.21 -5.18
N ASN A 508 -3.43 3.30 -4.52
CA ASN A 508 -2.54 4.08 -3.68
C ASN A 508 -2.58 3.51 -2.27
N ALA A 509 -1.43 3.32 -1.66
CA ALA A 509 -1.32 2.70 -0.36
C ALA A 509 -0.29 3.40 0.52
N VAL A 510 -0.55 3.43 1.81
CA VAL A 510 0.44 3.78 2.83
C VAL A 510 0.33 2.78 3.96
N PHE A 511 1.44 2.58 4.65
CA PHE A 511 1.50 1.71 5.81
C PHE A 511 1.63 2.56 7.05
N SER A 512 0.98 2.15 8.14
CA SER A 512 1.16 2.80 9.44
C SER A 512 1.33 1.76 10.53
N ASP A 513 1.79 2.19 11.70
CA ASP A 513 1.66 1.40 12.91
C ASP A 513 0.20 1.34 13.40
N ASP A 514 -0.06 0.50 14.39
CA ASP A 514 -1.42 0.21 14.86
C ASP A 514 -2.16 1.44 15.42
N VAL A 515 -1.41 2.37 16.00
CA VAL A 515 -1.90 3.64 16.57
C VAL A 515 -1.89 4.82 15.60
N GLU A 516 -1.42 4.62 14.36
CA GLU A 516 -1.35 5.65 13.32
C GLU A 516 -0.48 6.87 13.71
N GLU A 517 0.59 6.63 14.48
CA GLU A 517 1.59 7.65 14.84
C GLU A 517 2.76 7.66 13.85
N GLU A 518 3.24 6.49 13.45
CA GLU A 518 4.29 6.34 12.44
C GLU A 518 3.67 5.89 11.11
N TRP A 519 4.07 6.57 10.04
CA TRP A 519 3.55 6.32 8.69
C TRP A 519 4.70 6.11 7.73
N ASP A 520 4.77 4.92 7.15
CA ASP A 520 5.57 4.70 5.95
C ASP A 520 4.72 5.01 4.72
N ASN A 521 4.83 6.26 4.26
CA ASN A 521 4.13 6.78 3.10
C ASN A 521 5.09 7.14 1.96
N ASN A 522 6.24 6.46 1.88
CA ASN A 522 7.23 6.69 0.83
C ASN A 522 7.68 8.16 0.75
N ASN A 523 8.06 8.75 1.89
CA ASN A 523 8.43 10.16 2.02
C ASN A 523 7.35 11.16 1.50
N GLY A 524 6.08 10.78 1.58
CA GLY A 524 4.94 11.61 1.21
C GLY A 524 4.43 11.44 -0.22
N GLU A 525 4.96 10.49 -1.00
CA GLU A 525 4.51 10.18 -2.37
C GLU A 525 3.53 8.99 -2.43
N ASP A 526 3.26 8.32 -1.31
CA ASP A 526 2.50 7.06 -1.22
C ASP A 526 3.14 5.90 -2.01
N TYR A 527 2.71 4.68 -1.71
CA TYR A 527 3.02 3.50 -2.53
C TYR A 527 1.97 3.34 -3.61
N LEU A 528 2.43 3.19 -4.85
CA LEU A 528 1.56 2.94 -5.99
C LEU A 528 1.64 1.48 -6.39
N MET A 529 0.49 0.82 -6.41
CA MET A 529 0.32 -0.54 -6.91
C MET A 529 -0.64 -0.53 -8.10
N THR A 530 -0.24 -1.18 -9.18
CA THR A 530 -1.01 -1.18 -10.42
C THR A 530 -2.11 -2.24 -10.40
N ILE A 531 -3.19 -1.94 -11.09
CA ILE A 531 -4.31 -2.84 -11.29
C ILE A 531 -4.41 -3.10 -12.79
N ALA A 532 -4.50 -4.37 -13.17
CA ALA A 532 -4.68 -4.82 -14.55
C ALA A 532 -5.84 -4.07 -15.19
N ASN A 533 -5.60 -3.53 -16.39
CA ASN A 533 -6.65 -2.92 -17.17
C ASN A 533 -7.15 -3.95 -18.20
N PRO A 534 -8.40 -4.45 -18.09
CA PRO A 534 -8.94 -5.45 -19.02
C PRO A 534 -9.00 -4.96 -20.46
N GLU A 535 -8.93 -3.66 -20.73
CA GLU A 535 -8.84 -3.13 -22.09
C GLU A 535 -7.50 -3.46 -22.74
N ILE A 536 -6.41 -3.45 -21.97
CA ILE A 536 -5.05 -3.75 -22.44
C ILE A 536 -4.94 -5.22 -22.86
N GLU A 537 -5.48 -6.13 -22.03
CA GLU A 537 -5.38 -7.58 -22.22
C GLU A 537 -6.28 -8.15 -23.33
N LYS A 538 -7.15 -7.35 -23.96
CA LYS A 538 -8.03 -7.82 -25.03
C LYS A 538 -7.20 -8.41 -26.19
N PRO A 539 -7.53 -9.61 -26.69
CA PRO A 539 -6.84 -10.13 -27.86
C PRO A 539 -7.08 -9.22 -29.07
N ILE A 540 -6.00 -8.80 -29.72
CA ILE A 540 -6.03 -8.04 -30.97
C ILE A 540 -6.22 -9.03 -32.11
N SER A 541 -7.14 -8.74 -33.03
CA SER A 541 -7.42 -9.65 -34.15
C SER A 541 -6.24 -9.69 -35.14
N ASP A 542 -6.05 -10.84 -35.79
CA ASP A 542 -5.03 -11.02 -36.84
C ASP A 542 -5.19 -10.01 -37.99
N GLU A 543 -6.42 -9.62 -38.31
CA GLU A 543 -6.73 -8.60 -39.32
C GLU A 543 -6.10 -7.24 -38.97
N VAL A 544 -6.22 -6.81 -37.71
CA VAL A 544 -5.62 -5.55 -37.23
C VAL A 544 -4.11 -5.65 -37.16
N ILE A 545 -3.57 -6.78 -36.68
CA ILE A 545 -2.11 -7.02 -36.64
C ILE A 545 -1.52 -6.92 -38.05
N ASN A 546 -2.15 -7.57 -39.03
CA ASN A 546 -1.72 -7.55 -40.43
C ASN A 546 -1.84 -6.15 -41.05
N ALA A 547 -2.85 -5.36 -40.68
CA ALA A 547 -3.01 -3.99 -41.15
C ALA A 547 -1.86 -3.09 -40.69
N PHE A 548 -1.43 -3.20 -39.41
CA PHE A 548 -0.26 -2.47 -38.91
C PHE A 548 1.02 -2.86 -39.65
N ASP A 549 1.24 -4.15 -39.87
CA ASP A 549 2.44 -4.63 -40.56
C ASP A 549 2.48 -4.18 -42.03
N GLU A 550 1.31 -4.10 -42.69
CA GLU A 550 1.17 -3.55 -44.04
C GLU A 550 1.43 -2.04 -44.08
N GLU A 551 0.85 -1.28 -43.15
CA GLU A 551 1.03 0.17 -43.06
C GLU A 551 2.49 0.54 -42.78
N ALA A 552 3.11 -0.15 -41.81
CA ALA A 552 4.51 0.05 -41.49
C ALA A 552 5.42 -0.23 -42.69
N ARG A 553 5.13 -1.30 -43.46
CA ARG A 553 5.89 -1.62 -44.68
C ARG A 553 5.75 -0.53 -45.74
N LYS A 554 4.53 -0.03 -45.98
CA LYS A 554 4.28 1.08 -46.93
C LYS A 554 5.01 2.36 -46.54
N LEU A 555 5.02 2.68 -45.24
CA LEU A 555 5.78 3.83 -44.72
C LEU A 555 7.28 3.68 -44.95
N TRP A 556 7.80 2.46 -44.77
CA TRP A 556 9.22 2.15 -44.92
C TRP A 556 9.67 2.10 -46.39
N GLU A 557 8.86 1.52 -47.28
CA GLU A 557 9.16 1.42 -48.72
C GLU A 557 9.15 2.78 -49.42
N LYS A 558 8.32 3.73 -48.98
CA LYS A 558 8.21 5.07 -49.60
C LYS A 558 9.38 6.01 -49.27
N ARG A 559 10.18 5.72 -48.24
CA ARG A 559 11.19 6.64 -47.71
C ARG A 559 12.58 6.02 -47.81
N ALA A 560 13.35 6.36 -48.84
CA ALA A 560 14.73 5.88 -49.03
C ALA A 560 15.71 6.29 -47.91
N LYS A 561 15.33 7.26 -47.05
CA LYS A 561 15.86 7.52 -45.70
C LYS A 561 14.69 7.99 -44.82
N PRO A 562 14.04 7.09 -44.04
CA PRO A 562 12.91 7.46 -43.21
C PRO A 562 13.30 8.44 -42.11
N GLU A 563 12.41 9.39 -41.80
CA GLU A 563 12.55 10.42 -40.76
C GLU A 563 12.79 9.88 -39.34
N HIS A 564 12.56 8.57 -39.14
CA HIS A 564 12.74 7.85 -37.88
C HIS A 564 14.01 6.96 -37.85
N TRP A 565 14.93 7.11 -38.80
CA TRP A 565 16.13 6.26 -38.87
C TRP A 565 17.01 6.35 -37.62
N ASP A 566 17.04 7.53 -37.01
CA ASP A 566 17.78 7.80 -35.78
C ASP A 566 16.93 7.60 -34.51
N ASP A 567 15.63 7.37 -34.65
CA ASP A 567 14.75 7.16 -33.51
C ASP A 567 14.98 5.79 -32.91
N MET A 568 14.97 5.76 -31.58
CA MET A 568 14.96 4.51 -30.85
C MET A 568 13.57 3.87 -30.84
N ILE A 569 12.50 4.69 -30.85
CA ILE A 569 11.12 4.23 -30.72
C ILE A 569 10.21 5.05 -31.63
N PHE A 570 9.26 4.37 -32.29
CA PHE A 570 8.09 5.02 -32.88
C PHE A 570 6.85 4.14 -32.73
N THR A 571 5.68 4.71 -32.97
CA THR A 571 4.40 3.99 -32.91
C THR A 571 3.59 4.11 -34.19
N LEU A 572 2.62 3.22 -34.36
CA LEU A 572 1.53 3.38 -35.32
C LEU A 572 0.19 3.13 -34.61
N PRO A 573 -0.78 4.06 -34.66
CA PRO A 573 -0.65 5.41 -35.21
C PRO A 573 0.35 6.27 -34.42
N ASN A 574 0.78 7.38 -35.02
CA ASN A 574 1.57 8.43 -34.37
C ASN A 574 0.94 9.80 -34.67
N PRO A 575 0.38 10.51 -33.67
CA PRO A 575 0.34 10.16 -32.25
C PRO A 575 -0.55 8.94 -31.96
N ILE A 576 -0.33 8.31 -30.81
CA ILE A 576 -1.15 7.19 -30.32
C ILE A 576 -2.57 7.72 -30.06
N VAL A 577 -3.61 6.93 -30.33
CA VAL A 577 -5.02 7.31 -30.12
C VAL A 577 -5.63 6.46 -29.00
N ALA A 578 -6.25 7.10 -28.01
CA ALA A 578 -6.92 6.42 -26.91
C ALA A 578 -8.11 5.59 -27.41
N GLY A 579 -8.23 4.35 -26.93
CA GLY A 579 -9.29 3.42 -27.34
C GLY A 579 -9.02 2.66 -28.64
N GLU A 580 -7.93 2.95 -29.36
CA GLU A 580 -7.52 2.23 -30.57
C GLU A 580 -6.25 1.40 -30.30
N PRO A 581 -6.06 0.24 -30.94
CA PRO A 581 -4.80 -0.50 -30.84
C PRO A 581 -3.61 0.31 -31.37
N CYS A 582 -2.42 0.03 -30.85
CA CYS A 582 -1.17 0.69 -31.21
C CYS A 582 -0.06 -0.35 -31.43
N ALA A 583 0.73 -0.18 -32.48
CA ALA A 583 1.97 -0.93 -32.70
C ALA A 583 3.17 -0.13 -32.17
N ILE A 584 3.99 -0.76 -31.33
CA ILE A 584 5.25 -0.20 -30.84
C ILE A 584 6.38 -0.75 -31.71
N TYR A 585 7.31 0.11 -32.13
CA TYR A 585 8.53 -0.26 -32.83
C TYR A 585 9.73 0.25 -32.04
N MET A 586 10.65 -0.64 -31.69
CA MET A 586 11.90 -0.32 -30.98
C MET A 586 13.11 -0.76 -31.79
N ASN A 587 14.13 0.08 -31.84
CA ASN A 587 15.39 -0.19 -32.53
C ASN A 587 16.51 -0.53 -31.55
N PRO A 588 16.85 -1.81 -31.34
CA PRO A 588 17.93 -2.18 -30.43
C PRO A 588 19.28 -1.58 -30.81
N LYS A 589 19.56 -1.32 -32.10
CA LYS A 589 20.84 -0.72 -32.50
C LYS A 589 21.06 0.70 -31.97
N ARG A 590 20.01 1.35 -31.46
CA ARG A 590 20.08 2.66 -30.79
C ARG A 590 20.23 2.56 -29.27
N SER A 591 20.00 1.37 -28.70
CA SER A 591 20.28 1.09 -27.31
C SER A 591 21.77 0.80 -27.11
N SER A 592 22.38 1.44 -26.10
CA SER A 592 23.75 1.15 -25.69
C SER A 592 23.90 -0.23 -25.02
N VAL A 593 22.79 -0.81 -24.56
CA VAL A 593 22.75 -2.04 -23.73
C VAL A 593 22.12 -3.22 -24.48
N LEU A 594 21.08 -2.97 -25.30
CA LEU A 594 20.25 -4.01 -25.92
C LEU A 594 20.59 -4.30 -27.39
N MET A 595 21.66 -3.74 -27.95
CA MET A 595 21.96 -3.77 -29.40
C MET A 595 22.09 -5.15 -30.06
N ASN A 596 22.32 -6.20 -29.26
CA ASN A 596 22.49 -7.58 -29.74
C ASN A 596 21.55 -8.57 -29.04
N VAL A 597 20.47 -8.07 -28.42
CA VAL A 597 19.51 -8.88 -27.67
C VAL A 597 18.33 -9.25 -28.56
N GLU A 598 17.90 -10.51 -28.50
CA GLU A 598 16.66 -10.98 -29.10
C GLU A 598 16.17 -12.27 -28.40
N PRO A 599 14.90 -12.34 -27.96
CA PRO A 599 13.89 -11.29 -28.04
C PRO A 599 14.11 -10.15 -27.02
N ILE A 600 13.39 -9.04 -27.18
CA ILE A 600 13.40 -7.91 -26.23
C ILE A 600 12.06 -7.88 -25.51
N THR A 601 12.10 -7.76 -24.19
CA THR A 601 10.91 -7.57 -23.36
C THR A 601 10.64 -6.08 -23.24
N CYS A 602 9.43 -5.65 -23.59
CA CYS A 602 8.93 -4.29 -23.42
C CYS A 602 7.97 -4.28 -22.24
N PHE A 603 8.26 -3.43 -21.25
CA PHE A 603 7.35 -3.09 -20.17
C PHE A 603 6.69 -1.77 -20.51
N GLY A 604 5.39 -1.68 -20.33
CA GLY A 604 4.72 -0.41 -20.49
C GLY A 604 3.53 -0.23 -19.55
N GLY A 605 3.11 1.02 -19.42
CA GLY A 605 1.94 1.41 -18.65
C GLY A 605 1.42 2.76 -19.10
N PHE A 606 0.13 3.00 -18.91
CA PHE A 606 -0.50 4.26 -19.31
C PHE A 606 -0.66 5.20 -18.11
N ASN A 607 -0.77 6.49 -18.39
CA ASN A 607 -1.05 7.54 -17.41
C ASN A 607 0.00 7.64 -16.29
N GLY A 608 1.28 7.51 -16.61
CA GLY A 608 2.37 7.44 -15.62
C GLY A 608 2.36 6.16 -14.79
N TRP A 609 2.17 5.01 -15.45
CA TRP A 609 2.04 3.69 -14.83
C TRP A 609 0.80 3.53 -13.92
N THR A 610 -0.19 4.41 -14.04
CA THR A 610 -1.40 4.42 -13.18
C THR A 610 -2.63 3.79 -13.82
N ASN A 611 -2.56 3.41 -15.10
CA ASN A 611 -3.68 2.87 -15.86
C ASN A 611 -3.31 1.56 -16.55
N GLY A 612 -3.11 0.52 -15.74
CA GLY A 612 -2.69 -0.81 -16.17
C GLY A 612 -1.24 -0.86 -16.64
N ASN A 613 -0.62 -2.03 -16.46
CA ASN A 613 0.70 -2.33 -16.99
C ASN A 613 0.61 -3.45 -18.03
N PHE A 614 1.65 -3.59 -18.84
CA PHE A 614 1.80 -4.73 -19.72
C PHE A 614 3.27 -5.13 -19.84
N GLU A 615 3.48 -6.42 -20.04
CA GLU A 615 4.74 -7.01 -20.43
C GLU A 615 4.53 -7.71 -21.78
N ILE A 616 5.19 -7.22 -22.83
CA ILE A 616 5.09 -7.79 -24.18
C ILE A 616 6.48 -8.11 -24.73
N VAL A 617 6.57 -9.24 -25.42
CA VAL A 617 7.81 -9.64 -26.09
C VAL A 617 7.83 -9.03 -27.48
N LEU A 618 8.77 -8.12 -27.74
CA LEU A 618 9.02 -7.60 -29.08
C LEU A 618 9.75 -8.64 -29.91
N ARG A 619 9.34 -8.80 -31.16
CA ARG A 619 9.97 -9.69 -32.14
C ARG A 619 10.39 -8.92 -33.37
N SER A 620 11.26 -9.50 -34.19
CA SER A 620 11.69 -8.88 -35.45
C SER A 620 10.48 -8.41 -36.25
N ALA A 621 10.44 -7.11 -36.54
CA ALA A 621 9.37 -6.52 -37.32
C ALA A 621 9.47 -6.95 -38.79
N PRO A 622 8.34 -7.09 -39.51
CA PRO A 622 8.33 -7.38 -40.95
C PRO A 622 8.69 -6.14 -41.79
N LEU A 623 9.66 -5.36 -41.31
CA LEU A 623 10.25 -4.20 -41.96
C LEU A 623 11.61 -4.54 -42.53
N GLN A 624 12.05 -3.81 -43.55
CA GLN A 624 13.39 -3.98 -44.11
C GLN A 624 14.46 -3.62 -43.06
N GLN A 625 15.31 -4.58 -42.77
CA GLN A 625 16.39 -4.48 -41.79
C GLN A 625 17.70 -4.09 -42.49
N TYR A 626 18.54 -3.29 -41.84
CA TYR A 626 19.86 -2.85 -42.34
C TYR A 626 20.92 -3.05 -41.26
N ASP A 627 22.21 -3.03 -41.63
CA ASP A 627 23.32 -3.25 -40.68
C ASP A 627 23.29 -2.30 -39.46
N VAL A 628 22.75 -1.09 -39.66
CA VAL A 628 22.66 -0.02 -38.63
C VAL A 628 21.27 0.15 -38.02
N VAL A 629 20.24 -0.51 -38.56
CA VAL A 629 18.85 -0.37 -38.11
C VAL A 629 18.18 -1.72 -38.07
N ARG A 630 17.75 -2.08 -36.86
CA ARG A 630 16.95 -3.28 -36.64
C ARG A 630 15.64 -2.87 -36.00
N TRP A 631 14.49 -3.29 -36.49
CA TRP A 631 13.19 -2.99 -35.87
C TRP A 631 12.60 -4.22 -35.21
N MET A 632 12.16 -4.06 -33.96
CA MET A 632 11.39 -5.05 -33.22
C MET A 632 10.03 -4.46 -32.87
N THR A 633 8.97 -5.25 -32.95
CA THR A 633 7.59 -4.77 -32.77
C THR A 633 6.70 -5.73 -32.01
N ASN A 634 5.70 -5.18 -31.36
CA ASN A 634 4.50 -5.86 -30.89
C ASN A 634 3.34 -4.84 -30.78
N LYS A 635 2.10 -5.33 -30.66
CA LYS A 635 0.87 -4.53 -30.67
C LYS A 635 0.21 -4.59 -29.31
N ILE A 636 -0.37 -3.47 -28.90
CA ILE A 636 -1.09 -3.31 -27.63
C ILE A 636 -2.44 -2.65 -27.87
N ASN A 637 -3.40 -2.85 -26.96
CA ASN A 637 -4.57 -1.99 -26.90
C ASN A 637 -4.26 -0.78 -26.04
N VAL A 638 -4.76 0.38 -26.47
CA VAL A 638 -4.66 1.62 -25.72
C VAL A 638 -5.99 1.85 -24.98
N PRO A 639 -6.00 2.00 -23.65
CA PRO A 639 -7.21 2.32 -22.90
C PRO A 639 -7.90 3.58 -23.40
N LYS A 640 -9.23 3.64 -23.30
CA LYS A 640 -10.01 4.81 -23.74
C LYS A 640 -9.71 6.08 -22.94
N ASP A 641 -9.22 5.95 -21.71
CA ASP A 641 -8.88 7.02 -20.79
C ASP A 641 -7.37 7.29 -20.71
N ALA A 642 -6.58 6.71 -21.62
CA ALA A 642 -5.15 6.95 -21.72
C ALA A 642 -4.82 8.36 -22.25
N TYR A 643 -3.80 9.00 -21.69
CA TYR A 643 -3.24 10.30 -22.14
C TYR A 643 -1.72 10.27 -22.33
N ASP A 644 -1.01 9.32 -21.72
CA ASP A 644 0.39 9.03 -22.03
C ASP A 644 0.67 7.51 -21.95
N LEU A 645 1.78 7.08 -22.54
CA LEU A 645 2.30 5.72 -22.52
C LEU A 645 3.78 5.77 -22.11
N HIS A 646 4.11 5.10 -21.01
CA HIS A 646 5.47 4.97 -20.49
C HIS A 646 6.02 3.61 -20.87
N LEU A 647 7.28 3.54 -21.33
CA LEU A 647 7.92 2.31 -21.79
C LEU A 647 9.31 2.14 -21.20
N SER A 648 9.69 0.89 -20.92
CA SER A 648 11.06 0.48 -20.63
C SER A 648 11.37 -0.87 -21.29
N PHE A 649 12.64 -1.15 -21.58
CA PHE A 649 13.05 -2.35 -22.32
C PHE A 649 14.09 -3.16 -21.55
N ALA A 650 14.01 -4.48 -21.66
CA ALA A 650 15.00 -5.39 -21.09
C ALA A 650 15.27 -6.61 -21.99
N ASP A 651 16.33 -7.34 -21.65
CA ASP A 651 16.56 -8.69 -22.18
C ASP A 651 15.59 -9.72 -21.57
N GLU A 652 15.56 -10.92 -22.16
CA GLU A 652 14.64 -12.00 -21.76
C GLU A 652 14.80 -12.43 -20.29
N HIS A 653 15.97 -12.20 -19.69
CA HIS A 653 16.29 -12.54 -18.31
C HIS A 653 16.18 -11.35 -17.34
N LYS A 654 15.80 -10.15 -17.83
CA LYS A 654 15.67 -8.91 -17.04
C LYS A 654 16.97 -8.53 -16.31
N LEU A 655 18.13 -8.85 -16.89
CA LEU A 655 19.47 -8.54 -16.39
C LEU A 655 20.03 -7.25 -17.01
N MET A 656 19.67 -6.95 -18.25
CA MET A 656 20.05 -5.71 -18.95
C MET A 656 18.81 -4.87 -19.17
N HIS A 657 18.83 -3.63 -18.69
CA HIS A 657 17.71 -2.69 -18.78
C HIS A 657 18.12 -1.44 -19.55
N ASP A 658 17.26 -1.01 -20.47
CA ASP A 658 17.30 0.31 -21.10
C ASP A 658 16.02 1.05 -20.72
N ASN A 659 16.12 1.86 -19.67
CA ASN A 659 15.07 2.70 -19.13
C ASN A 659 15.37 4.20 -19.31
N ASN A 660 16.11 4.55 -20.38
CA ASN A 660 16.47 5.93 -20.67
C ASN A 660 17.16 6.66 -19.49
N ASN A 661 18.16 6.02 -18.86
CA ASN A 661 18.84 6.55 -17.67
C ASN A 661 17.85 6.93 -16.54
N THR A 662 16.88 6.06 -16.24
CA THR A 662 15.83 6.20 -15.20
C THR A 662 14.60 7.05 -15.52
N ASP A 663 14.51 7.68 -16.70
CA ASP A 663 13.40 8.59 -17.04
C ASP A 663 12.26 7.95 -17.87
N ASP A 664 12.31 6.64 -18.12
CA ASP A 664 11.42 5.91 -19.03
C ASP A 664 11.36 6.54 -20.44
N TYR A 665 10.71 5.86 -21.38
CA TYR A 665 10.34 6.44 -22.68
C TYR A 665 8.86 6.81 -22.65
N ILE A 666 8.57 8.12 -22.63
CA ILE A 666 7.21 8.64 -22.52
C ILE A 666 6.69 9.07 -23.89
N LEU A 667 5.57 8.50 -24.31
CA LEU A 667 4.88 8.77 -25.57
C LEU A 667 3.49 9.36 -25.28
N LYS A 668 3.07 10.39 -26.03
CA LYS A 668 1.75 11.02 -25.84
C LYS A 668 0.63 10.15 -26.44
N VAL A 669 -0.51 10.09 -25.74
CA VAL A 669 -1.75 9.46 -26.22
C VAL A 669 -2.82 10.55 -26.39
N GLN A 670 -3.38 10.63 -27.59
CA GLN A 670 -4.46 11.55 -27.93
C GLN A 670 -5.80 10.94 -27.50
N ASN A 671 -6.53 11.62 -26.62
CA ASN A 671 -7.86 11.20 -26.17
C ASN A 671 -8.98 12.08 -26.77
N PRO A 672 -9.67 11.64 -27.83
CA PRO A 672 -10.71 12.44 -28.47
C PRO A 672 -12.02 12.58 -27.66
N GLU A 673 -12.26 11.72 -26.66
CA GLU A 673 -13.50 11.71 -25.85
C GLU A 673 -13.40 12.53 -24.56
N GLN A 674 -12.19 12.89 -24.11
CA GLN A 674 -11.96 13.59 -22.83
C GLN A 674 -12.39 15.08 -22.91
N LYS A 675 -13.69 15.35 -22.86
CA LYS A 675 -14.21 16.71 -22.59
C LYS A 675 -13.98 17.04 -21.12
N ARG A 676 -12.90 17.78 -20.81
CA ARG A 676 -12.63 18.27 -19.45
C ARG A 676 -13.83 19.11 -18.99
N VAL A 677 -14.53 18.65 -17.95
CA VAL A 677 -15.61 19.43 -17.30
C VAL A 677 -14.96 20.58 -16.55
N ALA A 678 -15.34 21.82 -16.89
CA ALA A 678 -14.84 23.02 -16.21
C ALA A 678 -15.21 22.98 -14.71
N ARG A 679 -14.26 23.31 -13.82
CA ARG A 679 -14.54 23.52 -12.40
C ARG A 679 -15.54 24.66 -12.24
N THR A 680 -16.38 24.54 -11.23
CA THR A 680 -17.23 25.65 -10.80
C THR A 680 -16.43 26.65 -9.96
N ILE A 681 -16.92 27.88 -9.86
CA ILE A 681 -16.37 28.86 -8.93
C ILE A 681 -16.86 28.54 -7.52
N SER A 682 -15.94 28.52 -6.55
CA SER A 682 -16.25 28.32 -5.14
C SER A 682 -16.37 29.64 -4.35
N GLU A 683 -15.56 30.63 -4.71
CA GLU A 683 -15.48 31.92 -4.02
C GLU A 683 -14.98 32.99 -4.99
N ILE A 684 -15.48 34.21 -4.85
CA ILE A 684 -14.99 35.41 -5.52
C ILE A 684 -14.84 36.50 -4.46
N GLU A 685 -13.66 37.08 -4.37
CA GLU A 685 -13.39 38.28 -3.57
C GLU A 685 -13.12 39.45 -4.51
N GLU A 686 -13.87 40.54 -4.38
CA GLU A 686 -13.78 41.71 -5.25
C GLU A 686 -13.11 42.88 -4.52
N GLN A 687 -12.23 43.59 -5.22
CA GLN A 687 -11.67 44.87 -4.78
C GLN A 687 -11.56 45.87 -5.94
N ASP A 688 -11.59 47.16 -5.62
CA ASP A 688 -11.29 48.21 -6.60
C ASP A 688 -9.79 48.20 -6.93
N HIS A 689 -9.44 48.25 -8.22
CA HIS A 689 -8.05 48.30 -8.65
C HIS A 689 -7.92 49.02 -10.00
N ALA A 690 -7.01 50.00 -10.07
CA ALA A 690 -6.72 50.77 -11.28
C ALA A 690 -7.96 51.38 -11.99
N GLY A 691 -8.95 51.84 -11.22
CA GLY A 691 -10.21 52.38 -11.73
C GLY A 691 -11.20 51.35 -12.29
N GLY A 692 -10.81 50.08 -12.34
CA GLY A 692 -11.65 48.93 -12.64
C GLY A 692 -11.89 48.06 -11.41
N LYS A 693 -12.23 46.79 -11.62
CA LYS A 693 -12.44 45.80 -10.55
C LYS A 693 -11.45 44.65 -10.71
N LEU A 694 -10.81 44.25 -9.61
CA LEU A 694 -10.01 43.04 -9.53
C LEU A 694 -10.76 42.01 -8.68
N GLU A 695 -11.06 40.87 -9.28
CA GLU A 695 -11.71 39.74 -8.64
C GLU A 695 -10.71 38.59 -8.45
N ILE A 696 -10.53 38.17 -7.20
CA ILE A 696 -9.77 36.99 -6.82
C ILE A 696 -10.73 35.81 -6.78
N VAL A 697 -10.61 34.94 -7.77
CA VAL A 697 -11.55 33.84 -8.03
C VAL A 697 -10.92 32.53 -7.59
N ARG A 698 -11.59 31.81 -6.69
CA ARG A 698 -11.19 30.47 -6.26
C ARG A 698 -12.04 29.41 -6.94
N LEU A 699 -11.42 28.55 -7.73
CA LEU A 699 -12.06 27.41 -8.38
C LEU A 699 -12.32 26.27 -7.37
N ALA A 700 -13.48 25.64 -7.49
CA ALA A 700 -13.87 24.51 -6.66
C ALA A 700 -12.95 23.30 -6.87
N SER A 701 -12.87 22.45 -5.85
CA SER A 701 -12.19 21.16 -5.98
C SER A 701 -12.97 20.27 -6.94
N ARG A 702 -12.27 19.47 -7.76
CA ARG A 702 -12.93 18.43 -8.55
C ARG A 702 -13.57 17.40 -7.61
N PRO A 703 -14.76 16.85 -7.93
CA PRO A 703 -15.34 15.74 -7.17
C PRO A 703 -14.33 14.59 -7.05
N GLY A 704 -14.13 14.06 -5.84
CA GLY A 704 -13.13 13.01 -5.56
C GLY A 704 -11.70 13.53 -5.28
N SER A 705 -11.41 14.83 -5.40
CA SER A 705 -10.11 15.40 -5.01
C SER A 705 -9.95 15.36 -3.48
N THR A 706 -9.22 14.38 -2.94
CA THR A 706 -8.90 14.35 -1.51
C THR A 706 -7.74 15.29 -1.17
N LYS A 707 -7.72 15.81 0.06
CA LYS A 707 -6.82 16.88 0.51
C LYS A 707 -5.34 16.47 0.53
N LYS A 708 -4.66 16.66 -0.60
CA LYS A 708 -3.32 17.22 -0.84
C LYS A 708 -3.14 17.24 -2.37
N ALA A 709 -4.01 17.96 -3.08
CA ALA A 709 -3.81 18.13 -4.52
C ALA A 709 -2.43 18.77 -4.76
N LYS A 710 -1.61 18.17 -5.64
CA LYS A 710 -0.36 18.75 -6.18
C LYS A 710 -0.57 20.17 -6.78
N TRP A 711 -1.84 20.62 -6.88
CA TRP A 711 -2.31 21.81 -7.59
C TRP A 711 -3.20 22.72 -6.72
N LYS A 712 -2.75 23.14 -5.52
CA LYS A 712 -3.56 24.01 -4.64
C LYS A 712 -3.66 25.46 -5.15
N GLU A 713 -2.60 26.00 -5.73
CA GLU A 713 -2.51 27.42 -6.13
C GLU A 713 -3.02 27.68 -7.57
N GLU A 714 -3.01 26.67 -8.45
CA GLU A 714 -3.65 26.71 -9.80
C GLU A 714 -5.20 26.70 -9.76
N ARG A 715 -5.75 27.04 -8.60
CA ARG A 715 -7.18 27.24 -8.35
C ARG A 715 -7.50 28.71 -8.19
N MET A 716 -6.50 29.58 -8.20
CA MET A 716 -6.69 31.02 -8.03
C MET A 716 -6.52 31.72 -9.37
N LEU A 717 -7.61 32.33 -9.84
CA LEU A 717 -7.59 33.26 -10.97
C LEU A 717 -7.70 34.68 -10.43
N ARG A 718 -7.10 35.63 -11.13
CA ARG A 718 -7.17 37.06 -10.84
C ARG A 718 -7.70 37.78 -12.05
N VAL A 719 -9.00 38.05 -12.04
CA VAL A 719 -9.71 38.63 -13.17
C VAL A 719 -9.84 40.12 -12.94
N TRP A 720 -9.14 40.92 -13.74
CA TRP A 720 -9.31 42.36 -13.75
C TRP A 720 -10.22 42.77 -14.91
N THR A 721 -11.23 43.56 -14.59
CA THR A 721 -12.14 44.16 -15.55
C THR A 721 -11.91 45.68 -15.62
N PRO A 722 -11.97 46.28 -16.83
CA PRO A 722 -11.55 47.65 -17.04
C PRO A 722 -12.53 48.68 -16.45
N PRO A 723 -12.11 49.95 -16.27
CA PRO A 723 -13.01 51.03 -15.88
C PRO A 723 -14.23 51.10 -16.80
N GLY A 724 -15.43 51.18 -16.22
CA GLY A 724 -16.70 51.23 -16.97
C GLY A 724 -17.17 49.88 -17.53
N TYR A 725 -16.52 48.77 -17.17
CA TYR A 725 -16.94 47.42 -17.54
C TYR A 725 -18.38 47.11 -17.13
N GLN A 726 -19.15 46.58 -18.09
CA GLN A 726 -20.47 46.01 -17.86
C GLN A 726 -20.63 44.76 -18.72
N LYS A 727 -20.89 43.62 -18.06
CA LYS A 727 -21.04 42.33 -18.74
C LYS A 727 -22.13 42.34 -19.81
N ASP A 728 -23.29 42.94 -19.50
CA ASP A 728 -24.44 42.98 -20.41
C ASP A 728 -24.23 43.89 -21.62
N ASN A 729 -23.22 44.76 -21.57
CA ASN A 729 -22.81 45.65 -22.66
C ASN A 729 -21.52 45.18 -23.34
N ALA A 730 -21.21 43.87 -23.27
CA ALA A 730 -20.07 43.33 -23.98
C ALA A 730 -20.16 43.61 -25.48
N PRO A 731 -19.03 43.97 -26.15
CA PRO A 731 -19.02 44.15 -27.59
C PRO A 731 -19.37 42.84 -28.30
N GLU A 732 -19.77 42.91 -29.57
CA GLU A 732 -20.09 41.73 -30.37
C GLU A 732 -18.92 40.73 -30.35
N GLY A 733 -19.21 39.47 -30.00
CA GLY A 733 -18.19 38.44 -29.81
C GLY A 733 -17.46 38.46 -28.46
N GLY A 734 -17.83 39.33 -27.52
CA GLY A 734 -17.27 39.43 -26.17
C GLY A 734 -16.08 40.38 -26.03
N TYR A 735 -15.72 40.72 -24.79
CA TYR A 735 -14.54 41.53 -24.48
C TYR A 735 -13.27 40.76 -24.84
N PRO A 736 -12.25 41.41 -25.46
CA PRO A 736 -10.94 40.80 -25.61
C PRO A 736 -10.36 40.35 -24.27
N VAL A 737 -9.58 39.27 -24.27
CA VAL A 737 -9.02 38.67 -23.05
C VAL A 737 -7.52 38.48 -23.20
N LEU A 738 -6.78 39.03 -22.26
CA LEU A 738 -5.35 38.78 -22.06
C LEU A 738 -5.18 37.81 -20.88
N VAL A 739 -4.78 36.58 -21.17
CA VAL A 739 -4.42 35.59 -20.15
C VAL A 739 -2.95 35.75 -19.78
N MET A 740 -2.64 35.80 -18.50
CA MET A 740 -1.28 35.98 -17.99
C MET A 740 -0.91 34.90 -17.00
N ASN A 741 0.24 34.26 -17.19
CA ASN A 741 0.85 33.37 -16.20
C ASN A 741 1.35 34.16 -14.98
N ASP A 742 1.52 33.49 -13.85
CA ASP A 742 1.98 34.08 -12.58
C ASP A 742 1.10 35.23 -12.06
N GLY A 743 -0.23 35.04 -12.03
CA GLY A 743 -1.24 36.04 -11.64
C GLY A 743 -0.91 36.88 -10.40
N LYS A 744 -0.37 36.25 -9.35
CA LYS A 744 0.06 36.87 -8.09
C LYS A 744 1.08 38.00 -8.26
N ASN A 745 1.85 38.02 -9.35
CA ASN A 745 2.87 39.02 -9.62
C ASN A 745 2.35 40.22 -10.44
N LEU A 746 1.10 40.20 -10.89
CA LEU A 746 0.64 41.12 -11.94
C LEU A 746 0.16 42.49 -11.44
N TYR A 747 -0.53 42.52 -10.29
CA TYR A 747 -1.35 43.68 -9.91
C TYR A 747 -0.81 44.49 -8.74
N GLU A 748 -0.35 43.86 -7.67
CA GLU A 748 0.00 44.54 -6.41
C GLU A 748 1.37 44.07 -5.88
N ASP A 749 2.19 45.02 -5.44
CA ASP A 749 3.58 44.77 -5.01
C ASP A 749 3.68 43.84 -3.79
N TRP A 750 2.77 43.99 -2.82
CA TRP A 750 2.76 43.18 -1.60
C TRP A 750 2.37 41.72 -1.84
N LEU A 751 1.79 41.39 -3.01
CA LEU A 751 1.47 40.03 -3.44
C LEU A 751 2.57 39.42 -4.32
N ALA A 752 3.37 40.26 -4.98
CA ALA A 752 4.37 39.82 -5.93
C ALA A 752 5.55 39.13 -5.23
N HIS A 753 6.08 38.08 -5.85
CA HIS A 753 7.13 37.25 -5.28
C HIS A 753 8.40 38.02 -4.88
N GLN A 754 8.82 38.99 -5.69
CA GLN A 754 9.99 39.84 -5.43
C GLN A 754 9.62 41.21 -4.82
N GLY A 755 8.38 41.37 -4.34
CA GLY A 755 7.91 42.62 -3.73
C GLY A 755 7.67 43.76 -4.72
N VAL A 756 7.71 43.48 -6.03
CA VAL A 756 7.38 44.43 -7.11
C VAL A 756 6.52 43.71 -8.13
N SER A 757 5.40 44.33 -8.50
CA SER A 757 4.45 43.81 -9.47
C SER A 757 4.69 44.38 -10.87
N TRP A 758 4.03 43.78 -11.86
CA TRP A 758 4.03 44.29 -13.24
C TRP A 758 3.22 45.56 -13.41
N ASN A 759 2.37 45.91 -12.42
CA ASN A 759 1.41 47.01 -12.50
C ASN A 759 0.48 46.90 -13.74
N ILE A 760 0.09 45.68 -14.14
CA ILE A 760 -0.65 45.47 -15.39
C ILE A 760 -2.01 46.17 -15.40
N GLY A 761 -2.70 46.22 -14.25
CA GLY A 761 -3.99 46.89 -14.13
C GLY A 761 -3.88 48.39 -14.41
N TYR A 762 -2.88 49.05 -13.81
CA TYR A 762 -2.61 50.48 -14.06
C TYR A 762 -2.17 50.74 -15.51
N CYS A 763 -1.32 49.90 -16.07
CA CYS A 763 -0.89 50.02 -17.46
C CYS A 763 -2.08 49.86 -18.42
N ALA A 764 -2.93 48.85 -18.22
CA ALA A 764 -4.12 48.61 -19.02
C ALA A 764 -5.13 49.77 -18.89
N ALA A 765 -5.40 50.24 -17.68
CA ALA A 765 -6.28 51.37 -17.43
C ALA A 765 -5.81 52.65 -18.13
N ASP A 766 -4.50 52.94 -18.11
CA ASP A 766 -3.94 54.09 -18.82
C ASP A 766 -4.07 53.94 -20.35
N LEU A 767 -3.76 52.76 -20.90
CA LEU A 767 -3.89 52.50 -22.34
C LEU A 767 -5.34 52.63 -22.82
N ILE A 768 -6.29 52.15 -22.04
CA ILE A 768 -7.73 52.25 -22.32
C ILE A 768 -8.21 53.70 -22.14
N GLY A 769 -7.85 54.35 -21.04
CA GLY A 769 -8.28 55.71 -20.72
C GLY A 769 -7.80 56.76 -21.72
N ASN A 770 -6.65 56.54 -22.36
CA ASN A 770 -6.12 57.38 -23.43
C ASN A 770 -6.60 56.95 -24.84
N GLY A 771 -7.46 55.94 -24.95
CA GLY A 771 -8.01 55.47 -26.22
C GLY A 771 -6.99 54.79 -27.15
N ILE A 772 -5.90 54.26 -26.60
CA ILE A 772 -4.85 53.56 -27.37
C ILE A 772 -5.27 52.12 -27.66
N LEU A 773 -5.93 51.47 -26.68
CA LEU A 773 -6.49 50.14 -26.80
C LEU A 773 -7.99 50.16 -26.43
N PRO A 774 -8.82 49.25 -26.98
CA PRO A 774 -10.21 49.13 -26.57
C PRO A 774 -10.29 48.50 -25.16
N PRO A 775 -11.44 48.58 -24.46
CA PRO A 775 -11.61 47.88 -23.18
C PRO A 775 -11.40 46.36 -23.32
N PHE A 776 -10.57 45.76 -22.45
CA PHE A 776 -10.28 44.32 -22.43
C PHE A 776 -10.14 43.79 -20.98
N ILE A 777 -10.29 42.48 -20.82
CA ILE A 777 -10.18 41.76 -19.55
C ILE A 777 -8.75 41.20 -19.41
N VAL A 778 -8.17 41.30 -18.21
CA VAL A 778 -6.90 40.63 -17.88
C VAL A 778 -7.18 39.48 -16.91
N VAL A 779 -6.69 38.29 -17.23
CA VAL A 779 -6.88 37.07 -16.43
C VAL A 779 -5.52 36.54 -16.01
N GLY A 780 -5.14 36.79 -14.76
CA GLY A 780 -3.94 36.23 -14.15
C GLY A 780 -4.19 34.83 -13.59
N ILE A 781 -3.37 33.85 -13.95
CA ILE A 781 -3.41 32.49 -13.39
C ILE A 781 -2.28 32.36 -12.38
N ASP A 782 -2.59 32.19 -11.09
CA ASP A 782 -1.57 32.00 -10.07
C ASP A 782 -0.82 30.67 -10.31
N SER A 783 0.51 30.73 -10.25
CA SER A 783 1.35 29.55 -10.45
C SER A 783 1.17 28.52 -9.32
N PRO A 784 1.30 27.20 -9.59
CA PRO A 784 1.15 26.12 -8.61
C PRO A 784 2.36 25.94 -7.64
N GLY A 785 3.01 27.02 -7.23
CA GLY A 785 4.15 26.97 -6.31
C GLY A 785 5.29 26.05 -6.80
N PRO A 786 5.70 25.02 -6.05
CA PRO A 786 6.79 24.11 -6.43
C PRO A 786 6.63 23.40 -7.78
N PHE A 787 5.40 23.27 -8.28
CA PHE A 787 5.11 22.61 -9.57
C PHE A 787 5.06 23.59 -10.75
N ARG A 788 5.44 24.85 -10.55
CA ARG A 788 5.43 25.89 -11.60
C ARG A 788 6.21 25.46 -12.85
N SER A 789 7.39 24.88 -12.69
CA SER A 789 8.21 24.39 -13.80
C SER A 789 7.54 23.22 -14.55
N GLN A 790 6.80 22.37 -13.84
CA GLN A 790 6.04 21.27 -14.44
C GLN A 790 4.96 21.78 -15.39
N CYS A 791 4.19 22.81 -14.98
CA CYS A 791 3.15 23.41 -15.80
C CYS A 791 3.66 24.25 -16.97
N TYR A 792 4.84 24.86 -16.85
CA TYR A 792 5.26 25.88 -17.82
C TYR A 792 6.28 25.36 -18.83
N LEU A 793 6.89 24.20 -18.59
CA LEU A 793 7.95 23.66 -19.42
C LEU A 793 7.56 22.34 -20.11
N PRO A 794 7.93 22.15 -21.39
CA PRO A 794 7.71 20.91 -22.13
C PRO A 794 8.63 19.76 -21.72
N PHE A 795 9.63 20.02 -20.86
CA PHE A 795 10.56 19.04 -20.32
C PHE A 795 11.17 19.58 -19.00
N PRO A 796 11.83 18.73 -18.18
CA PRO A 796 12.58 19.18 -17.00
C PRO A 796 13.64 20.24 -17.35
N PRO A 797 13.81 21.28 -16.52
CA PRO A 797 14.69 22.40 -16.84
C PRO A 797 16.18 22.06 -16.83
N GLY A 798 16.63 21.07 -16.06
CA GLY A 798 18.06 20.75 -15.91
C GLY A 798 18.84 21.85 -15.17
N CYS A 799 20.17 21.79 -15.22
CA CYS A 799 21.07 22.73 -14.54
C CYS A 799 21.45 23.98 -15.37
N GLY A 800 21.08 23.98 -16.66
CA GLY A 800 21.55 24.95 -17.64
C GLY A 800 23.04 24.78 -17.98
N ALA A 801 23.48 25.38 -19.08
CA ALA A 801 24.90 25.36 -19.43
C ALA A 801 25.76 25.94 -18.30
N HIS A 802 26.96 25.37 -18.11
CA HIS A 802 27.89 25.72 -17.04
C HIS A 802 27.35 25.54 -15.61
N ASP A 803 26.29 24.74 -15.44
CA ASP A 803 25.63 24.50 -14.15
C ASP A 803 25.25 25.81 -13.43
N HIS A 804 24.88 26.86 -14.16
CA HIS A 804 24.58 28.16 -13.57
C HIS A 804 23.28 28.17 -12.74
N ARG A 805 22.43 27.12 -12.87
CA ARG A 805 21.22 26.85 -12.07
C ARG A 805 21.20 25.40 -11.56
N PRO A 806 22.13 25.00 -10.68
CA PRO A 806 22.25 23.61 -10.25
C PRO A 806 21.04 23.15 -9.40
N ASP A 807 20.34 24.10 -8.79
CA ASP A 807 19.09 23.88 -8.05
C ASP A 807 17.95 23.37 -8.95
N ALA A 808 17.92 23.80 -10.22
CA ALA A 808 16.86 23.45 -11.16
C ALA A 808 16.93 22.01 -11.68
N ALA A 809 18.06 21.31 -11.50
CA ALA A 809 18.23 19.92 -11.90
C ALA A 809 17.22 18.96 -11.24
N ARG A 810 16.65 19.35 -10.10
CA ARG A 810 15.66 18.54 -9.36
C ARG A 810 14.21 18.98 -9.59
N TRP A 811 13.99 20.03 -10.37
CA TRP A 811 12.66 20.58 -10.57
C TRP A 811 11.87 19.74 -11.59
N PRO A 812 10.56 19.54 -11.38
CA PRO A 812 9.74 18.79 -12.33
C PRO A 812 9.55 19.60 -13.62
N GLY A 813 9.26 18.92 -14.72
CA GLY A 813 8.95 19.51 -16.03
C GLY A 813 8.09 18.56 -16.85
N GLY A 814 7.67 18.97 -18.05
CA GLY A 814 7.06 18.05 -19.02
C GLY A 814 5.55 18.15 -19.22
N ASP A 815 4.83 18.96 -18.43
CA ASP A 815 3.35 18.94 -18.40
C ASP A 815 2.70 20.23 -18.95
N VAL A 816 3.43 21.00 -19.76
CA VAL A 816 2.91 22.25 -20.34
C VAL A 816 1.67 22.06 -21.20
N GLU A 817 1.55 20.94 -21.92
CA GLU A 817 0.37 20.65 -22.74
C GLU A 817 -0.89 20.51 -21.87
N SER A 818 -0.83 19.72 -20.80
CA SER A 818 -1.97 19.54 -19.89
C SER A 818 -2.35 20.83 -19.17
N TYR A 819 -1.40 21.73 -18.93
CA TYR A 819 -1.67 23.08 -18.43
C TYR A 819 -2.42 23.92 -19.48
N MET A 820 -1.96 23.92 -20.74
CA MET A 820 -2.61 24.64 -21.83
C MET A 820 -4.03 24.12 -22.13
N GLU A 821 -4.23 22.81 -22.11
CA GLU A 821 -5.56 22.21 -22.22
C GLU A 821 -6.53 22.68 -21.13
N ARG A 822 -6.03 23.00 -19.92
CA ARG A 822 -6.86 23.59 -18.85
C ARG A 822 -7.20 25.04 -19.14
N ILE A 823 -6.26 25.81 -19.66
CA ILE A 823 -6.53 27.19 -20.05
C ILE A 823 -7.64 27.21 -21.11
N VAL A 824 -7.47 26.41 -22.18
CA VAL A 824 -8.40 26.41 -23.32
C VAL A 824 -9.73 25.74 -22.99
N GLY A 825 -9.70 24.57 -22.37
CA GLY A 825 -10.90 23.75 -22.14
C GLY A 825 -11.69 24.14 -20.89
N GLU A 826 -11.10 24.90 -19.96
CA GLU A 826 -11.72 25.19 -18.67
C GLU A 826 -11.69 26.68 -18.32
N VAL A 827 -10.53 27.34 -18.33
CA VAL A 827 -10.42 28.76 -17.92
C VAL A 827 -11.15 29.66 -18.91
N LEU A 828 -10.88 29.56 -20.21
CA LEU A 828 -11.53 30.44 -21.20
C LEU A 828 -13.07 30.32 -21.21
N PRO A 829 -13.69 29.12 -21.19
CA PRO A 829 -15.14 28.98 -21.03
C PRO A 829 -15.69 29.58 -19.72
N LEU A 830 -14.94 29.47 -18.63
CA LEU A 830 -15.30 30.12 -17.36
C LEU A 830 -15.29 31.66 -17.52
N ILE A 831 -14.25 32.20 -18.15
CA ILE A 831 -14.12 33.64 -18.39
C ILE A 831 -15.25 34.16 -19.29
N GLN A 832 -15.60 33.42 -20.34
CA GLN A 832 -16.73 33.74 -21.21
C GLN A 832 -18.06 33.77 -20.44
N SER A 833 -18.36 32.71 -19.69
CA SER A 833 -19.66 32.57 -19.02
C SER A 833 -19.86 33.56 -17.86
N HIS A 834 -18.82 33.85 -17.09
CA HIS A 834 -18.90 34.72 -15.92
C HIS A 834 -18.63 36.20 -16.23
N TRP A 835 -17.69 36.51 -17.14
CA TRP A 835 -17.27 37.89 -17.45
C TRP A 835 -17.52 38.33 -18.90
N GLY A 836 -18.14 37.51 -19.74
CA GLY A 836 -18.41 37.89 -21.14
C GLY A 836 -17.13 38.07 -21.96
N GLY A 837 -16.04 37.39 -21.58
CA GLY A 837 -14.82 37.35 -22.37
C GLY A 837 -15.03 36.65 -23.72
N SER A 838 -14.29 37.07 -24.73
CA SER A 838 -14.34 36.50 -26.07
C SER A 838 -13.73 35.11 -26.12
N MET A 839 -14.22 34.29 -27.05
CA MET A 839 -13.60 33.01 -27.47
C MET A 839 -13.05 33.10 -28.90
N GLN A 840 -13.07 34.28 -29.51
CA GLN A 840 -12.57 34.50 -30.87
C GLN A 840 -11.05 34.64 -30.82
N ARG A 841 -10.34 33.90 -31.69
CA ARG A 841 -8.88 33.86 -31.78
C ARG A 841 -8.26 35.25 -31.83
N GLU A 842 -8.85 36.15 -32.62
CA GLU A 842 -8.36 37.51 -32.86
C GLU A 842 -8.42 38.38 -31.61
N LYS A 843 -9.24 38.00 -30.62
CA LYS A 843 -9.48 38.70 -29.35
C LYS A 843 -8.84 38.02 -28.14
N LEU A 844 -8.03 36.98 -28.36
CA LEU A 844 -7.37 36.21 -27.32
C LEU A 844 -5.86 36.38 -27.38
N ALA A 845 -5.28 36.76 -26.25
CA ALA A 845 -3.83 36.87 -26.06
C ALA A 845 -3.39 36.06 -24.82
N LEU A 846 -2.16 35.55 -24.85
CA LEU A 846 -1.54 34.87 -23.71
C LEU A 846 -0.11 35.38 -23.45
N GLY A 847 0.25 35.56 -22.19
CA GLY A 847 1.57 36.08 -21.82
C GLY A 847 2.16 35.54 -20.52
N GLY A 848 3.46 35.72 -20.36
CA GLY A 848 4.18 35.43 -19.13
C GLY A 848 5.67 35.72 -19.23
N ALA A 849 6.37 35.57 -18.11
CA ALA A 849 7.83 35.72 -18.06
C ALA A 849 8.57 34.49 -17.57
N SER A 850 9.87 34.42 -17.87
CA SER A 850 10.75 33.33 -17.42
C SER A 850 10.24 31.98 -17.96
N PHE A 851 9.98 30.98 -17.12
CA PHE A 851 9.27 29.76 -17.55
C PHE A 851 7.89 30.04 -18.16
N GLY A 852 7.16 31.04 -17.64
CA GLY A 852 5.89 31.50 -18.25
C GLY A 852 6.09 32.08 -19.65
N GLY A 853 7.27 32.61 -19.96
CA GLY A 853 7.66 33.04 -21.31
C GLY A 853 7.89 31.84 -22.24
N VAL A 854 8.51 30.75 -21.74
CA VAL A 854 8.63 29.48 -22.49
C VAL A 854 7.24 28.89 -22.76
N CYS A 855 6.35 28.87 -21.76
CA CYS A 855 4.94 28.47 -21.94
C CYS A 855 4.22 29.34 -22.98
N SER A 856 4.53 30.64 -23.04
CA SER A 856 3.95 31.57 -24.02
C SER A 856 4.43 31.24 -25.43
N LEU A 857 5.73 31.00 -25.64
CA LEU A 857 6.25 30.55 -26.94
C LEU A 857 5.76 29.16 -27.34
N TYR A 858 5.59 28.24 -26.37
CA TYR A 858 4.92 26.96 -26.60
C TYR A 858 3.49 27.15 -27.10
N THR A 859 2.75 28.08 -26.49
CA THR A 859 1.39 28.45 -26.91
C THR A 859 1.39 29.01 -28.33
N ALA A 860 2.34 29.89 -28.67
CA ALA A 860 2.48 30.43 -30.02
C ALA A 860 2.65 29.35 -31.10
N MET A 861 3.34 28.27 -30.73
CA MET A 861 3.66 27.15 -31.62
C MET A 861 2.53 26.12 -31.71
N LYS A 862 1.83 25.83 -30.60
CA LYS A 862 0.86 24.73 -30.49
C LYS A 862 -0.60 25.15 -30.53
N TYR A 863 -0.91 26.39 -30.19
CA TYR A 863 -2.26 26.94 -30.12
C TYR A 863 -2.46 28.19 -31.01
N PRO A 864 -1.90 28.25 -32.24
CA PRO A 864 -2.00 29.43 -33.10
C PRO A 864 -3.45 29.71 -33.55
N ASP A 865 -4.32 28.69 -33.52
CA ASP A 865 -5.75 28.82 -33.85
C ASP A 865 -6.61 29.33 -32.68
N THR A 866 -6.05 29.37 -31.46
CA THR A 866 -6.77 29.82 -30.26
C THR A 866 -6.31 31.20 -29.80
N PHE A 867 -5.01 31.47 -29.83
CA PHE A 867 -4.45 32.76 -29.39
C PHE A 867 -3.77 33.45 -30.57
N SER A 868 -4.21 34.68 -30.89
CA SER A 868 -3.60 35.49 -31.95
C SER A 868 -2.35 36.23 -31.48
N ALA A 869 -2.24 36.59 -30.20
CA ALA A 869 -1.15 37.41 -29.68
C ALA A 869 -0.45 36.78 -28.48
N ILE A 870 0.89 36.81 -28.47
CA ILE A 870 1.73 36.13 -27.47
C ILE A 870 2.78 37.09 -26.88
N LEU A 871 2.82 37.17 -25.55
CA LEU A 871 3.83 37.95 -24.80
C LEU A 871 4.82 37.01 -24.09
N ALA A 872 6.08 37.01 -24.52
CA ALA A 872 7.15 36.24 -23.87
C ALA A 872 8.24 37.18 -23.30
N GLU A 873 8.19 37.44 -22.00
CA GLU A 873 9.19 38.28 -21.32
C GLU A 873 10.32 37.42 -20.73
N SER A 874 11.57 37.73 -21.09
CA SER A 874 12.77 37.01 -20.66
C SER A 874 12.59 35.48 -20.65
N PRO A 875 12.11 34.83 -21.72
CA PRO A 875 11.81 33.41 -21.69
C PRO A 875 13.08 32.62 -21.34
N SER A 876 12.96 31.70 -20.37
CA SER A 876 14.07 30.90 -19.84
C SER A 876 14.45 29.75 -20.77
N LEU A 877 14.88 30.10 -21.99
CA LEU A 877 15.21 29.19 -23.08
C LEU A 877 16.47 28.34 -22.83
N TRP A 878 17.24 28.65 -21.79
CA TRP A 878 18.31 27.79 -21.28
C TRP A 878 17.80 26.44 -20.73
N SER A 879 16.52 26.36 -20.38
CA SER A 879 15.89 25.15 -19.84
C SER A 879 16.05 23.97 -20.80
N GLY A 880 16.27 22.77 -20.27
CA GLY A 880 16.54 21.56 -21.05
C GLY A 880 17.73 21.74 -22.00
N GLU A 881 18.73 22.51 -21.56
CA GLU A 881 19.97 22.77 -22.31
C GLU A 881 19.74 23.45 -23.68
N GLY A 882 18.68 24.25 -23.81
CA GLY A 882 18.33 24.91 -25.07
C GLY A 882 17.45 24.07 -26.00
N ARG A 883 17.04 22.86 -25.59
CA ARG A 883 16.24 21.93 -26.40
C ARG A 883 14.98 22.56 -27.01
N PHE A 884 14.36 23.54 -26.35
CA PHE A 884 13.13 24.15 -26.87
C PHE A 884 13.40 24.92 -28.17
N LEU A 885 14.59 25.50 -28.35
CA LEU A 885 14.97 26.14 -29.61
C LEU A 885 15.04 25.13 -30.76
N GLU A 886 15.46 23.90 -30.49
CA GLU A 886 15.40 22.83 -31.50
C GLU A 886 13.95 22.49 -31.87
N ASP A 887 13.05 22.43 -30.89
CA ASP A 887 11.63 22.17 -31.13
C ASP A 887 11.03 23.29 -31.99
N MET A 888 11.35 24.56 -31.69
CA MET A 888 10.97 25.71 -32.52
C MET A 888 11.53 25.60 -33.95
N GLN A 889 12.79 25.19 -34.10
CA GLN A 889 13.42 25.02 -35.41
C GLN A 889 12.80 23.87 -36.21
N LYS A 890 12.38 22.79 -35.54
CA LYS A 890 11.75 21.61 -36.17
C LYS A 890 10.27 21.85 -36.51
N HIS A 891 9.61 22.80 -35.86
CA HIS A 891 8.20 23.11 -36.11
C HIS A 891 7.95 23.52 -37.57
N LYS A 892 6.88 22.98 -38.16
CA LYS A 892 6.47 23.23 -39.55
C LYS A 892 5.07 23.85 -39.66
N GLY A 893 4.34 23.96 -38.54
CA GLY A 893 2.99 24.52 -38.53
C GLY A 893 3.00 26.05 -38.51
N GLU A 894 1.80 26.61 -38.45
CA GLU A 894 1.62 28.05 -38.27
C GLU A 894 2.05 28.49 -36.86
N TRP A 895 2.29 29.79 -36.75
CA TRP A 895 2.59 30.49 -35.51
C TRP A 895 1.50 31.51 -35.22
N ALA A 896 1.39 31.91 -33.96
CA ALA A 896 0.55 33.04 -33.56
C ALA A 896 0.80 34.28 -34.46
N GLU A 897 -0.23 35.10 -34.59
CA GLU A 897 -0.23 36.25 -35.51
C GLU A 897 0.80 37.31 -35.08
N LYS A 898 0.83 37.62 -33.78
CA LYS A 898 1.78 38.55 -33.17
C LYS A 898 2.52 37.93 -31.99
N ILE A 899 3.83 38.09 -31.95
CA ILE A 899 4.70 37.62 -30.87
C ILE A 899 5.59 38.78 -30.41
N PHE A 900 5.63 39.03 -29.11
CA PHE A 900 6.57 39.95 -28.48
C PHE A 900 7.56 39.14 -27.64
N ILE A 901 8.85 39.40 -27.82
CA ILE A 901 9.91 38.87 -26.97
C ILE A 901 10.64 40.04 -26.30
N GLY A 902 10.69 40.04 -24.98
CA GLY A 902 11.48 40.99 -24.19
C GLY A 902 12.69 40.32 -23.56
N SER A 903 13.82 41.01 -23.41
CA SER A 903 14.98 40.52 -22.64
C SER A 903 15.83 41.67 -22.12
N GLY A 904 16.49 41.49 -20.99
CA GLY A 904 17.51 42.40 -20.48
C GLY A 904 18.93 41.96 -20.86
N THR A 905 19.91 42.85 -20.75
CA THR A 905 21.33 42.49 -20.95
C THR A 905 22.02 41.94 -19.69
N ARG A 906 21.32 41.91 -18.54
CA ARG A 906 21.84 41.43 -17.24
C ARG A 906 20.92 40.37 -16.58
N GLU A 907 20.36 39.45 -17.37
CA GLU A 907 19.39 38.45 -16.90
C GLU A 907 19.89 37.62 -15.69
N TYR A 908 21.16 37.21 -15.67
CA TYR A 908 21.76 36.51 -14.54
C TYR A 908 22.27 37.46 -13.46
N SER A 909 23.13 38.41 -13.84
CA SER A 909 23.89 39.25 -12.90
C SER A 909 23.05 40.37 -12.28
N GLY A 910 21.96 40.79 -12.92
CA GLY A 910 21.07 41.84 -12.42
C GLY A 910 20.23 41.41 -11.21
N THR A 911 20.29 40.13 -10.84
CA THR A 911 19.47 39.52 -9.76
C THR A 911 20.31 38.86 -8.67
N ARG A 912 21.64 39.01 -8.72
CA ARG A 912 22.60 38.29 -7.88
C ARG A 912 23.67 39.21 -7.32
N ASP A 913 24.28 38.77 -6.22
CA ASP A 913 25.37 39.50 -5.52
C ASP A 913 26.72 39.43 -6.25
N HIS A 914 26.83 38.65 -7.33
CA HIS A 914 28.03 38.53 -8.14
C HIS A 914 27.67 38.59 -9.63
N GLU A 915 28.58 39.17 -10.41
CA GLU A 915 28.43 39.33 -11.85
C GLU A 915 29.06 38.14 -12.58
N TRP A 916 28.38 37.66 -13.63
CA TRP A 916 28.83 36.61 -14.52
C TRP A 916 28.39 36.90 -15.95
N GLN A 917 29.16 37.75 -16.63
CA GLN A 917 28.83 38.29 -17.95
C GLN A 917 28.65 37.19 -19.01
N GLU A 918 29.45 36.13 -18.96
CA GLU A 918 29.33 35.03 -19.93
C GLU A 918 27.95 34.35 -19.87
N ILE A 919 27.33 34.28 -18.68
CA ILE A 919 25.98 33.73 -18.54
C ILE A 919 24.94 34.76 -18.99
N ASP A 920 25.11 36.04 -18.68
CA ASP A 920 24.21 37.08 -19.21
C ASP A 920 24.18 37.08 -20.75
N ASP A 921 25.35 37.03 -21.39
CA ASP A 921 25.49 36.96 -22.84
C ASP A 921 24.83 35.70 -23.41
N LEU A 922 24.99 34.56 -22.73
CA LEU A 922 24.37 33.30 -23.13
C LEU A 922 22.83 33.35 -23.03
N LEU A 923 22.29 33.91 -21.96
CA LEU A 923 20.84 34.04 -21.77
C LEU A 923 20.23 34.98 -22.81
N LEU A 924 20.90 36.08 -23.12
CA LEU A 924 20.50 36.96 -24.22
C LEU A 924 20.59 36.26 -25.58
N HIS A 925 21.66 35.48 -25.80
CA HIS A 925 21.86 34.75 -27.05
C HIS A 925 20.72 33.76 -27.32
N TYR A 926 20.23 33.03 -26.32
CA TYR A 926 19.07 32.15 -26.51
C TYR A 926 17.81 32.90 -26.98
N ASN A 927 17.57 34.11 -26.47
CA ASN A 927 16.45 34.95 -26.89
C ASN A 927 16.62 35.48 -28.32
N GLN A 928 17.84 35.90 -28.68
CA GLN A 928 18.19 36.28 -30.04
C GLN A 928 18.01 35.12 -31.02
N GLU A 929 18.37 33.91 -30.60
CA GLU A 929 18.21 32.71 -31.41
C GLU A 929 16.73 32.38 -31.62
N ALA A 930 15.87 32.48 -30.59
CA ALA A 930 14.43 32.32 -30.76
C ALA A 930 13.84 33.31 -31.78
N VAL A 931 14.28 34.56 -31.76
CA VAL A 931 13.87 35.61 -32.72
C VAL A 931 14.33 35.23 -34.13
N ARG A 932 15.59 34.83 -34.30
CA ARG A 932 16.15 34.38 -35.57
C ARG A 932 15.33 33.22 -36.15
N ILE A 933 14.98 32.24 -35.33
CA ILE A 933 14.15 31.09 -35.72
C ILE A 933 12.76 31.55 -36.15
N LEU A 934 12.10 32.44 -35.39
CA LEU A 934 10.78 32.97 -35.75
C LEU A 934 10.79 33.71 -37.10
N GLU A 935 11.83 34.50 -37.36
CA GLU A 935 12.03 35.14 -38.66
C GLU A 935 12.21 34.10 -39.77
N GLU A 936 13.02 33.04 -39.57
CA GLU A 936 13.13 31.95 -40.55
C GLU A 936 11.81 31.22 -40.81
N LYS A 937 10.90 31.23 -39.83
CA LYS A 937 9.56 30.63 -39.92
C LYS A 937 8.49 31.57 -40.48
N GLY A 938 8.85 32.77 -40.93
CA GLY A 938 7.91 33.70 -41.55
C GLY A 938 7.15 34.59 -40.56
N VAL A 939 7.66 34.73 -39.33
CA VAL A 939 7.11 35.66 -38.32
C VAL A 939 8.08 36.85 -38.23
N HIS A 940 7.93 37.79 -39.15
CA HIS A 940 8.91 38.85 -39.35
C HIS A 940 8.57 40.16 -38.62
N GLN A 941 9.60 40.92 -38.26
CA GLN A 941 9.45 42.21 -37.59
C GLN A 941 8.95 43.32 -38.53
N ASP A 942 9.37 43.31 -39.79
CA ASP A 942 8.97 44.27 -40.83
C ASP A 942 7.50 44.13 -41.24
N GLU A 943 6.94 42.93 -41.11
CA GLU A 943 5.51 42.66 -41.25
C GLU A 943 4.68 43.03 -40.00
N GLY A 944 5.33 43.51 -38.93
CA GLY A 944 4.66 43.84 -37.67
C GLY A 944 4.13 42.63 -36.90
N ARG A 945 4.62 41.43 -37.21
CA ARG A 945 4.24 40.16 -36.54
C ARG A 945 5.16 39.80 -35.38
N LEU A 946 6.40 40.29 -35.38
CA LEU A 946 7.38 40.10 -34.32
C LEU A 946 7.84 41.44 -33.75
N ALA A 947 8.00 41.53 -32.44
CA ALA A 947 8.74 42.61 -31.79
C ALA A 947 9.74 42.01 -30.81
N PHE A 948 11.01 42.38 -30.95
CA PHE A 948 12.05 42.00 -30.00
C PHE A 948 12.63 43.24 -29.33
N GLN A 949 12.49 43.32 -28.00
CA GLN A 949 12.98 44.46 -27.22
C GLN A 949 14.05 44.02 -26.23
N ILE A 950 15.26 44.53 -26.43
CA ILE A 950 16.38 44.38 -25.49
C ILE A 950 16.46 45.64 -24.62
N GLU A 951 16.52 45.47 -23.30
CA GLU A 951 16.71 46.56 -22.35
C GLU A 951 18.10 46.51 -21.71
N GLU A 952 18.89 47.55 -21.98
CA GLU A 952 20.26 47.66 -21.47
C GLU A 952 20.28 47.79 -19.95
N GLY A 953 21.10 46.96 -19.29
CA GLY A 953 21.27 46.93 -17.85
C GLY A 953 20.15 46.24 -17.07
N ALA A 954 19.05 45.85 -17.73
CA ALA A 954 17.91 45.22 -17.07
C ALA A 954 18.20 43.76 -16.66
N GLY A 955 17.74 43.37 -15.47
CA GLY A 955 17.85 42.00 -14.94
C GLY A 955 16.56 41.17 -15.09
N HIS A 956 16.63 39.90 -14.68
CA HIS A 956 15.52 38.94 -14.71
C HIS A 956 14.51 39.15 -13.57
N ILE A 957 13.82 40.30 -13.59
CA ILE A 957 12.95 40.77 -12.49
C ILE A 957 11.67 41.43 -12.98
N GLU A 958 10.65 41.43 -12.13
CA GLU A 958 9.31 41.96 -12.39
C GLU A 958 9.32 43.45 -12.77
N SER A 959 10.21 44.27 -12.20
CA SER A 959 10.28 45.69 -12.54
C SER A 959 10.73 45.93 -13.99
N ALA A 960 11.63 45.10 -14.52
CA ALA A 960 12.08 45.19 -15.91
C ALA A 960 10.96 44.77 -16.87
N TRP A 961 10.24 43.69 -16.55
CA TRP A 961 9.08 43.25 -17.33
C TRP A 961 7.95 44.29 -17.31
N GLY A 962 7.67 44.87 -16.15
CA GLY A 962 6.70 45.96 -15.99
C GLY A 962 7.07 47.23 -16.78
N HIS A 963 8.37 47.54 -16.90
CA HIS A 963 8.85 48.68 -17.68
C HIS A 963 8.59 48.50 -19.19
N ARG A 964 8.80 47.30 -19.74
CA ARG A 964 8.53 46.99 -21.15
C ARG A 964 7.05 46.76 -21.46
N LEU A 965 6.25 46.43 -20.45
CA LEU A 965 4.84 46.03 -20.58
C LEU A 965 4.00 47.01 -21.41
N ARG A 966 4.18 48.32 -21.24
CA ARG A 966 3.41 49.31 -22.01
C ARG A 966 3.61 49.14 -23.52
N GLY A 967 4.87 49.06 -23.94
CA GLY A 967 5.22 48.91 -25.36
C GLY A 967 4.76 47.57 -25.91
N SER A 968 4.90 46.49 -25.12
CA SER A 968 4.50 45.16 -25.53
C SER A 968 2.98 45.03 -25.71
N LEU A 969 2.17 45.56 -24.79
CA LEU A 969 0.71 45.57 -24.93
C LEU A 969 0.24 46.41 -26.12
N GLN A 970 0.86 47.57 -26.36
CA GLN A 970 0.54 48.41 -27.52
C GLN A 970 0.81 47.67 -28.84
N PHE A 971 1.95 46.98 -28.94
CA PHE A 971 2.28 46.20 -30.13
C PHE A 971 1.33 45.02 -30.32
N LEU A 972 1.18 44.20 -29.28
CA LEU A 972 0.45 42.93 -29.33
C LEU A 972 -1.05 43.11 -29.55
N LEU A 973 -1.65 44.11 -28.90
CA LEU A 973 -3.11 44.24 -28.82
C LEU A 973 -3.66 45.29 -29.79
N SER A 974 -2.83 45.92 -30.60
CA SER A 974 -3.24 47.01 -31.51
C SER A 974 -4.32 46.61 -32.52
N HIS A 975 -4.35 45.34 -32.96
CA HIS A 975 -5.36 44.84 -33.91
C HIS A 975 -6.75 44.68 -33.27
N TRP A 976 -6.87 44.77 -31.94
CA TRP A 976 -8.17 44.77 -31.27
C TRP A 976 -8.98 46.04 -31.56
N ASN A 977 -8.34 47.10 -32.03
CA ASN A 977 -9.01 48.34 -32.46
C ASN A 977 -9.83 48.17 -33.76
N ASP A 978 -9.48 47.20 -34.62
CA ASP A 978 -9.92 47.18 -36.02
C ASP A 978 -11.30 46.54 -36.27
N ASN A 979 -11.94 45.97 -35.24
CA ASN A 979 -13.24 45.29 -35.40
C ASN A 979 -14.48 46.20 -35.51
N ASN A 980 -14.29 47.53 -35.62
CA ASN A 980 -15.37 48.46 -35.98
C ASN A 980 -15.50 48.72 -37.49
N HIS A 981 -14.73 48.04 -38.35
CA HIS A 981 -14.70 48.34 -39.79
C HIS A 981 -15.21 47.26 -40.76
N GLN A 982 -15.96 46.26 -40.30
CA GLN A 982 -16.68 45.34 -41.19
C GLN A 982 -18.20 45.29 -40.94
N SER A 983 -18.88 46.45 -40.90
CA SER A 983 -20.34 46.48 -41.14
C SER A 983 -20.91 47.84 -41.56
N ASN A 984 -20.13 48.76 -42.12
CA ASN A 984 -20.69 49.85 -42.94
C ASN A 984 -20.55 49.44 -44.40
N GLY A 985 -21.57 48.72 -44.87
CA GLY A 985 -21.77 48.49 -46.29
C GLY A 985 -21.87 49.81 -47.04
N GLU A 986 -21.56 49.73 -48.33
CA GLU A 986 -21.95 50.72 -49.32
C GLU A 986 -23.42 51.14 -49.11
N GLN A 987 -23.62 52.37 -48.64
CA GLN A 987 -24.74 53.25 -48.99
C GLN A 987 -24.23 54.68 -49.14
#